data_AF-A0ABD1GQJ5-F1
#
_entry.id   AF-A0ABD1GQJ5-F1
#
_cell.length_a   1.000
_cell.length_b   1.000
_cell.length_c   1.000
_cell.angle_alpha   90.00
_cell.angle_beta   90.00
_cell.angle_gamma   90.00
#
_symmetry.space_group_name_H-M   'P 1'
#
loop_
_entity.id
_entity.type
_entity.pdbx_description
1 polymer ?
#
loop_
_entity_poly.entity_id
_entity_poly.type
_entity_poly.pdbx_seq_one_letter_code
_entity_poly.pdbx_strand_id
1 'polypeptide(L)'
;MAAEMQRFGTSEEDDDEMGMDVKEEDDDDDDDDEDEEKNMVTPTMVGVDVGVLSTGGSNRYVHNQQYQDPPTPLVGGARRCRPQEEKERTKLRERQRRAITAKILAGLRRHGNYNLRVRADINDVIAALAREAGWVVLPDGTTFPSKAQSTGPTGAVQNTAVTSSSSQMPAQHTSPTSLRGISPGFKSTVDYNSGHLKGVVVPTSSPYDLSSSTRSQTPAMIGDGGELPNDPLLGGSIDSVDTMQVVDMPAKLQEREFSGTSYVPVYVMLPLGVINMKCELVDPDGLVKQLKILKSVHVDGVMVDCWWGIVEAHAPLEYNWNGYRRLFQMVKELKLKLQVVMSFHECGGNVGDDVCIPLPHWVTEIGRNNPDIFFTDRVGRRDSECLSWGVDKERVLRGRTAIEVYFDCMRSFRVEFDEFFEDGVISMIVVGLGPCGELRYPCNPVKHGWRYPGIGEFQCYDQYMLKSLRKAAEIRGHSFWARGPENTGSYNSRPHETGFFCDGGDYDGYYGRFFLSWYSQVLVEHGDRVLSLAKLAFEGTQIAAKMSSMHWWYKTASHAAELTAGFYNSSNRDGYAAITSMLKRHGATLCFTCSDMSTMNQNTNLSESLADPEGLLWQVLNAAWDASISVASENSFACNGREKFSYLLEKAKPISDPDRRHFSSFTYLRLSPLLMERPNLVEFERFIKRMHREAVLEYQT
;
A
#
# COMPACT_ATOMS: atom_id res chain seq x y z
N MET A 1 4.93 -56.36 8.74
CA MET A 1 5.15 -57.70 8.15
C MET A 1 4.40 -57.76 6.84
N ALA A 2 4.96 -58.40 5.79
CA ALA A 2 4.44 -58.50 4.41
C ALA A 2 4.27 -57.13 3.68
N ALA A 3 4.90 -56.80 2.54
CA ALA A 3 5.16 -57.53 1.26
C ALA A 3 3.86 -57.70 0.44
N GLU A 4 3.74 -57.48 -0.89
CA GLU A 4 4.68 -57.16 -2.00
C GLU A 4 4.03 -56.08 -2.95
N MET A 5 4.45 -55.71 -4.19
CA MET A 5 5.60 -56.09 -5.05
C MET A 5 6.04 -54.93 -6.00
N GLN A 6 7.33 -54.99 -6.38
CA GLN A 6 8.05 -54.53 -7.60
C GLN A 6 7.22 -54.38 -8.91
N ARG A 7 7.57 -53.50 -9.88
CA ARG A 7 8.72 -53.61 -10.82
C ARG A 7 8.89 -52.38 -11.74
N PHE A 8 10.15 -52.12 -12.14
CA PHE A 8 10.74 -51.74 -13.47
C PHE A 8 9.91 -50.99 -14.54
N GLY A 9 10.50 -50.12 -15.38
CA GLY A 9 11.93 -49.81 -15.56
C GLY A 9 12.19 -48.74 -16.64
N THR A 10 13.47 -48.54 -16.96
CA THR A 10 14.04 -47.50 -17.87
C THR A 10 13.97 -47.87 -19.36
N SER A 11 13.94 -46.85 -20.23
CA SER A 11 14.33 -46.95 -21.65
C SER A 11 14.91 -45.61 -22.16
N GLU A 12 16.10 -45.66 -22.75
CA GLU A 12 16.75 -44.59 -23.52
C GLU A 12 16.50 -44.82 -25.04
N GLU A 13 17.25 -44.12 -25.90
CA GLU A 13 17.21 -44.06 -27.39
C GLU A 13 16.11 -43.10 -27.92
N ASP A 14 16.45 -41.89 -28.40
CA ASP A 14 17.17 -41.52 -29.67
C ASP A 14 16.20 -41.58 -30.88
N ASP A 15 16.20 -40.69 -31.88
CA ASP A 15 16.91 -39.44 -32.17
C ASP A 15 16.02 -38.68 -33.19
N ASP A 16 16.12 -37.34 -33.31
CA ASP A 16 15.96 -36.66 -34.63
C ASP A 16 16.26 -35.15 -34.55
N GLU A 17 17.34 -34.81 -35.25
CA GLU A 17 17.98 -33.52 -35.48
C GLU A 17 17.13 -32.51 -36.26
N MET A 18 17.11 -31.24 -35.83
CA MET A 18 16.86 -30.07 -36.70
C MET A 18 17.51 -28.82 -36.10
N GLY A 19 18.74 -28.51 -36.56
CA GLY A 19 19.46 -27.32 -36.14
C GLY A 19 18.97 -26.04 -36.81
N MET A 20 19.16 -24.90 -36.14
CA MET A 20 19.18 -23.59 -36.78
C MET A 20 20.41 -22.81 -36.30
N ASP A 21 21.38 -22.67 -37.20
CA ASP A 21 22.51 -21.77 -37.04
C ASP A 21 22.02 -20.34 -36.83
N VAL A 22 22.51 -19.68 -35.77
CA VAL A 22 22.55 -18.22 -35.69
C VAL A 22 24.01 -17.83 -35.84
N LYS A 23 24.36 -17.33 -37.03
CA LYS A 23 25.66 -16.70 -37.25
C LYS A 23 25.76 -15.46 -36.37
N GLU A 24 26.77 -15.41 -35.52
CA GLU A 24 27.29 -14.14 -35.04
C GLU A 24 28.17 -13.57 -36.15
N GLU A 25 27.89 -12.34 -36.58
CA GLU A 25 28.75 -11.59 -37.49
C GLU A 25 29.70 -10.75 -36.63
N ASP A 26 30.98 -11.13 -36.61
CA ASP A 26 32.05 -10.32 -36.06
C ASP A 26 32.29 -9.12 -36.99
N ASP A 27 32.06 -7.90 -36.48
CA ASP A 27 32.57 -6.67 -37.10
C ASP A 27 33.96 -6.37 -36.49
N ASP A 28 35.01 -6.70 -37.24
CA ASP A 28 36.36 -6.20 -37.01
C ASP A 28 36.40 -4.68 -37.25
N ASP A 29 36.92 -3.92 -36.27
CA ASP A 29 37.42 -2.56 -36.47
C ASP A 29 38.86 -2.53 -35.92
N ASP A 30 39.82 -2.73 -36.83
CA ASP A 30 41.24 -2.45 -36.60
C ASP A 30 41.44 -0.94 -36.38
N ASP A 31 42.16 -0.57 -35.33
CA ASP A 31 42.85 0.72 -35.23
C ASP A 31 44.22 0.43 -34.57
N ASP A 32 45.21 0.15 -35.41
CA ASP A 32 46.63 0.14 -35.04
C ASP A 32 47.04 1.55 -34.59
N ASP A 33 47.75 1.63 -33.46
CA ASP A 33 48.85 2.59 -33.32
C ASP A 33 49.88 2.01 -32.33
N GLU A 34 51.12 1.92 -32.80
CA GLU A 34 52.23 1.23 -32.16
C GLU A 34 52.81 2.03 -30.98
N ASP A 35 53.33 1.35 -29.95
CA ASP A 35 54.68 1.65 -29.46
C ASP A 35 55.24 0.53 -28.55
N GLU A 36 56.52 0.20 -28.73
CA GLU A 36 57.22 -0.91 -28.07
C GLU A 36 57.66 -0.60 -26.63
N GLU A 37 57.67 -1.59 -25.71
CA GLU A 37 58.95 -2.18 -25.27
C GLU A 37 58.84 -3.50 -24.46
N LYS A 38 59.38 -4.54 -25.08
CA LYS A 38 60.10 -5.72 -24.56
C LYS A 38 60.17 -5.92 -23.02
N ASN A 39 59.73 -7.10 -22.58
CA ASN A 39 60.69 -8.17 -22.23
C ASN A 39 60.01 -9.55 -22.01
N MET A 40 60.38 -10.53 -22.84
CA MET A 40 60.13 -11.95 -22.60
C MET A 40 61.23 -12.54 -21.71
N VAL A 41 60.88 -13.32 -20.67
CA VAL A 41 61.55 -14.61 -20.38
C VAL A 41 60.56 -15.60 -19.74
N THR A 42 60.32 -16.71 -20.44
CA THR A 42 59.93 -18.03 -19.91
C THR A 42 60.62 -19.08 -20.81
N PRO A 43 60.55 -20.42 -20.55
CA PRO A 43 60.07 -21.17 -19.39
C PRO A 43 61.13 -22.18 -18.88
N THR A 44 60.76 -23.12 -18.00
CA THR A 44 60.97 -24.60 -18.07
C THR A 44 60.56 -25.17 -16.70
N MET A 45 59.39 -25.80 -16.53
CA MET A 45 59.07 -27.23 -16.74
C MET A 45 59.76 -28.23 -15.79
N VAL A 46 59.02 -29.34 -15.55
CA VAL A 46 59.27 -30.53 -14.70
C VAL A 46 58.85 -30.36 -13.22
N GLY A 47 57.95 -31.16 -12.64
CA GLY A 47 57.14 -32.26 -13.17
C GLY A 47 57.17 -33.51 -12.27
N VAL A 48 56.02 -34.19 -12.15
CA VAL A 48 55.82 -35.54 -11.56
C VAL A 48 55.96 -35.64 -10.02
N ASP A 49 55.25 -36.49 -9.27
CA ASP A 49 53.86 -37.03 -9.26
C ASP A 49 53.70 -37.89 -7.96
N VAL A 50 52.47 -38.30 -7.60
CA VAL A 50 52.08 -39.38 -6.65
C VAL A 50 52.40 -39.20 -5.15
N GLY A 51 51.42 -39.44 -4.25
CA GLY A 51 51.76 -39.53 -2.82
C GLY A 51 50.71 -39.72 -1.69
N VAL A 52 49.43 -40.02 -1.98
CA VAL A 52 48.53 -40.94 -1.22
C VAL A 52 48.57 -41.05 0.34
N LEU A 53 47.37 -41.03 0.98
CA LEU A 53 46.99 -41.32 2.40
C LEU A 53 47.38 -40.25 3.46
N SER A 54 46.43 -39.57 4.12
CA SER A 54 45.48 -40.04 5.16
C SER A 54 46.11 -40.53 6.47
N THR A 55 45.97 -39.76 7.57
CA THR A 55 45.05 -40.09 8.70
C THR A 55 45.21 -39.16 9.90
N GLY A 56 44.06 -38.78 10.51
CA GLY A 56 43.87 -38.69 11.97
C GLY A 56 44.53 -37.57 12.80
N GLY A 57 43.88 -37.21 13.91
CA GLY A 57 44.62 -36.72 15.09
C GLY A 57 44.21 -35.37 15.69
N SER A 58 42.95 -35.27 16.12
CA SER A 58 42.45 -34.38 17.18
C SER A 58 43.46 -33.69 18.13
N ASN A 59 43.34 -32.36 18.22
CA ASN A 59 42.96 -31.65 19.45
C ASN A 59 43.97 -31.60 20.63
N ARG A 60 44.62 -30.44 20.86
CA ARG A 60 44.34 -29.51 21.99
C ARG A 60 45.43 -28.44 22.19
N TYR A 61 44.95 -27.22 22.47
CA TYR A 61 45.56 -26.10 23.21
C TYR A 61 46.92 -26.31 23.91
N VAL A 62 47.85 -25.35 23.74
CA VAL A 62 48.33 -24.47 24.83
C VAL A 62 48.61 -23.05 24.28
N HIS A 63 48.34 -22.06 25.14
CA HIS A 63 48.50 -20.62 24.98
C HIS A 63 49.98 -20.18 24.94
N ASN A 64 50.35 -19.20 24.11
CA ASN A 64 51.34 -18.21 24.54
C ASN A 64 51.13 -16.86 23.83
N GLN A 65 51.12 -15.78 24.62
CA GLN A 65 51.05 -14.41 24.13
C GLN A 65 52.45 -13.88 23.85
N GLN A 66 52.62 -13.07 22.80
CA GLN A 66 53.64 -12.02 22.83
C GLN A 66 53.19 -10.78 22.05
N TYR A 67 53.26 -9.64 22.72
CA TYR A 67 52.90 -8.31 22.19
C TYR A 67 53.97 -7.80 21.23
N GLN A 68 53.55 -7.11 20.15
CA GLN A 68 54.30 -5.97 19.59
C GLN A 68 53.40 -5.09 18.69
N ASP A 69 53.34 -3.80 19.04
CA ASP A 69 52.78 -2.66 18.29
C ASP A 69 53.88 -1.57 18.31
N PRO A 70 53.85 -0.53 17.46
CA PRO A 70 53.67 -0.52 16.00
C PRO A 70 54.83 0.27 15.33
N PRO A 71 54.79 0.56 14.02
CA PRO A 71 55.03 1.96 13.64
C PRO A 71 54.24 2.49 12.41
N THR A 72 53.74 3.71 12.56
CA THR A 72 53.56 4.73 11.49
C THR A 72 54.66 5.80 11.66
N PRO A 73 54.96 6.71 10.70
CA PRO A 73 54.17 7.14 9.54
C PRO A 73 54.93 7.33 8.20
N LEU A 74 54.21 7.50 7.07
CA LEU A 74 54.20 8.76 6.27
C LEU A 74 53.42 8.69 4.95
N VAL A 75 52.97 9.88 4.55
CA VAL A 75 52.11 10.24 3.42
C VAL A 75 52.68 9.84 2.04
N GLY A 76 51.86 9.22 1.20
CA GLY A 76 52.11 9.02 -0.23
C GLY A 76 50.80 8.73 -0.98
N GLY A 77 50.34 9.67 -1.83
CA GLY A 77 49.02 9.58 -2.47
C GLY A 77 49.00 8.67 -3.69
N ALA A 78 48.48 7.45 -3.54
CA ALA A 78 48.14 6.57 -4.66
C ALA A 78 46.60 6.51 -4.86
N ARG A 79 46.11 6.95 -6.02
CA ARG A 79 44.71 6.73 -6.42
C ARG A 79 44.48 5.22 -6.55
N ARG A 80 43.65 4.62 -5.68
CA ARG A 80 43.22 3.22 -5.85
C ARG A 80 42.55 3.06 -7.22
N CYS A 81 43.13 2.24 -8.09
CA CYS A 81 42.46 1.83 -9.32
C CYS A 81 41.16 1.08 -8.96
N ARG A 82 40.05 1.45 -9.62
CA ARG A 82 38.83 0.62 -9.59
C ARG A 82 39.14 -0.76 -10.21
N PRO A 83 38.59 -1.86 -9.69
CA PRO A 83 38.73 -3.19 -10.28
C PRO A 83 38.34 -3.18 -11.77
N GLN A 84 39.04 -3.97 -12.57
CA GLN A 84 38.84 -4.01 -14.02
C GLN A 84 37.38 -4.38 -14.39
N GLU A 85 36.79 -5.35 -13.68
CA GLU A 85 35.38 -5.72 -13.78
C GLU A 85 34.41 -4.55 -13.55
N GLU A 86 34.72 -3.61 -12.66
CA GLU A 86 33.84 -2.46 -12.39
C GLU A 86 33.87 -1.46 -13.55
N LYS A 87 35.03 -1.28 -14.20
CA LYS A 87 35.16 -0.50 -15.43
C LYS A 87 34.39 -1.15 -16.58
N GLU A 88 34.50 -2.48 -16.73
CA GLU A 88 33.83 -3.23 -17.79
C GLU A 88 32.31 -3.27 -17.59
N ARG A 89 31.81 -3.51 -16.37
CA ARG A 89 30.39 -3.33 -16.05
C ARG A 89 29.90 -1.90 -16.28
N THR A 90 30.76 -0.90 -16.16
CA THR A 90 30.42 0.50 -16.50
C THR A 90 30.37 0.72 -18.01
N LYS A 91 31.34 0.20 -18.77
CA LYS A 91 31.32 0.21 -20.25
C LYS A 91 30.09 -0.50 -20.80
N LEU A 92 29.73 -1.66 -20.23
CA LEU A 92 28.56 -2.45 -20.64
C LEU A 92 27.25 -1.70 -20.38
N ARG A 93 27.07 -1.12 -19.17
CA ARG A 93 25.91 -0.26 -18.88
C ARG A 93 25.81 0.92 -19.84
N GLU A 94 26.93 1.55 -20.19
CA GLU A 94 26.94 2.69 -21.11
C GLU A 94 26.63 2.29 -22.56
N ARG A 95 27.15 1.15 -23.04
CA ARG A 95 26.76 0.55 -24.33
C ARG A 95 25.26 0.22 -24.36
N GLN A 96 24.74 -0.42 -23.30
CA GLN A 96 23.34 -0.79 -23.19
C GLN A 96 22.41 0.44 -23.13
N ARG A 97 22.81 1.50 -22.40
CA ARG A 97 22.10 2.79 -22.38
C ARG A 97 22.00 3.40 -23.78
N ARG A 98 23.12 3.47 -24.52
CA ARG A 98 23.16 3.98 -25.90
C ARG A 98 22.31 3.16 -26.85
N ALA A 99 22.34 1.82 -26.75
CA ALA A 99 21.52 0.93 -27.56
C ALA A 99 20.02 1.11 -27.31
N ILE A 100 19.60 1.31 -26.05
CA ILE A 100 18.19 1.61 -25.70
C ILE A 100 17.79 2.98 -26.28
N THR A 101 18.59 4.02 -26.09
CA THR A 101 18.33 5.35 -26.68
C THR A 101 18.22 5.29 -28.21
N ALA A 102 19.10 4.54 -28.89
CA ALA A 102 19.04 4.36 -30.34
C ALA A 102 17.75 3.65 -30.80
N LYS A 103 17.30 2.62 -30.08
CA LYS A 103 16.02 1.93 -30.36
C LYS A 103 14.81 2.85 -30.17
N ILE A 104 14.79 3.67 -29.12
CA ILE A 104 13.72 4.65 -28.87
C ILE A 104 13.67 5.69 -30.01
N LEU A 105 14.82 6.28 -30.38
CA LEU A 105 14.91 7.25 -31.48
C LEU A 105 14.51 6.65 -32.84
N ALA A 106 14.85 5.39 -33.09
CA ALA A 106 14.41 4.67 -34.29
C ALA A 106 12.89 4.41 -34.29
N GLY A 107 12.30 4.06 -33.15
CA GLY A 107 10.85 3.89 -32.99
C GLY A 107 10.08 5.18 -33.24
N LEU A 108 10.53 6.30 -32.66
CA LEU A 108 9.93 7.63 -32.87
C LEU A 108 9.92 8.06 -34.34
N ARG A 109 11.00 7.77 -35.09
CA ARG A 109 11.06 8.02 -36.55
C ARG A 109 10.12 7.12 -37.35
N ARG A 110 10.00 5.83 -37.01
CA ARG A 110 9.19 4.87 -37.77
C ARG A 110 7.68 4.98 -37.49
N HIS A 111 7.29 5.36 -36.28
CA HIS A 111 5.91 5.23 -35.81
C HIS A 111 5.30 6.51 -35.22
N GLY A 112 6.10 7.52 -34.89
CA GLY A 112 5.62 8.76 -34.23
C GLY A 112 5.42 9.96 -35.15
N ASN A 113 5.57 9.82 -36.48
CA ASN A 113 5.54 10.93 -37.46
C ASN A 113 6.53 12.09 -37.22
N TYR A 114 7.49 11.94 -36.28
CA TYR A 114 8.50 12.95 -36.01
C TYR A 114 9.59 12.96 -37.09
N ASN A 115 9.75 14.10 -37.77
CA ASN A 115 10.79 14.32 -38.78
C ASN A 115 12.18 14.54 -38.14
N LEU A 116 12.70 13.52 -37.44
CA LEU A 116 13.98 13.52 -36.74
C LEU A 116 15.10 12.99 -37.65
N ARG A 117 16.20 13.74 -37.75
CA ARG A 117 17.41 13.32 -38.50
C ARG A 117 17.93 11.97 -37.98
N VAL A 118 18.64 11.22 -38.83
CA VAL A 118 19.18 9.88 -38.51
C VAL A 118 20.11 9.90 -37.28
N ARG A 119 20.84 11.00 -37.07
CA ARG A 119 21.69 11.26 -35.88
C ARG A 119 21.11 12.35 -34.94
N ALA A 120 19.79 12.48 -34.88
CA ALA A 120 19.12 13.42 -33.98
C ALA A 120 19.52 13.19 -32.51
N ASP A 121 19.76 14.27 -31.78
CA ASP A 121 20.07 14.23 -30.34
C ASP A 121 18.80 14.37 -29.48
N ILE A 122 18.98 14.50 -28.15
CA ILE A 122 17.84 14.66 -27.23
C ILE A 122 17.12 16.01 -27.39
N ASN A 123 17.82 17.05 -27.84
CA ASN A 123 17.25 18.38 -28.05
C ASN A 123 16.38 18.43 -29.31
N ASP A 124 16.79 17.73 -30.38
CA ASP A 124 15.98 17.54 -31.58
C ASP A 124 14.61 16.89 -31.26
N VAL A 125 14.60 15.89 -30.36
CA VAL A 125 13.37 15.22 -29.89
C VAL A 125 12.48 16.17 -29.08
N ILE A 126 13.06 16.88 -28.11
CA ILE A 126 12.33 17.86 -27.29
C ILE A 126 11.74 18.97 -28.16
N ALA A 127 12.48 19.45 -29.16
CA ALA A 127 12.00 20.44 -30.14
C ALA A 127 10.88 19.89 -31.04
N ALA A 128 10.88 18.60 -31.36
CA ALA A 128 9.78 17.96 -32.11
C ALA A 128 8.51 17.83 -31.26
N LEU A 129 8.63 17.36 -30.02
CA LEU A 129 7.52 17.25 -29.06
C LEU A 129 6.90 18.60 -28.69
N ALA A 130 7.74 19.63 -28.49
CA ALA A 130 7.24 20.99 -28.21
C ALA A 130 6.44 21.55 -29.39
N ARG A 131 6.86 21.29 -30.64
CA ARG A 131 6.11 21.69 -31.85
C ARG A 131 4.77 20.97 -31.97
N GLU A 132 4.71 19.68 -31.66
CA GLU A 132 3.46 18.92 -31.61
C GLU A 132 2.52 19.45 -30.52
N ALA A 133 3.05 19.82 -29.35
CA ALA A 133 2.32 20.45 -28.25
C ALA A 133 1.91 21.93 -28.53
N GLY A 134 2.03 22.42 -29.76
CA GLY A 134 1.59 23.76 -30.17
C GLY A 134 2.55 24.91 -29.86
N TRP A 135 3.81 24.63 -29.53
CA TRP A 135 4.84 25.65 -29.29
C TRP A 135 5.63 25.94 -30.57
N VAL A 136 5.97 27.20 -30.78
CA VAL A 136 6.95 27.60 -31.79
C VAL A 136 8.34 27.40 -31.20
N VAL A 137 9.17 26.62 -31.90
CA VAL A 137 10.56 26.32 -31.52
C VAL A 137 11.49 26.87 -32.59
N LEU A 138 12.35 27.82 -32.21
CA LEU A 138 13.32 28.45 -33.09
C LEU A 138 14.59 27.59 -33.28
N PRO A 139 15.39 27.82 -34.34
CA PRO A 139 16.63 27.06 -34.58
C PRO A 139 17.71 27.21 -33.50
N ASP A 140 17.60 28.20 -32.62
CA ASP A 140 18.49 28.42 -31.47
C ASP A 140 18.03 27.69 -30.19
N GLY A 141 16.92 26.95 -30.25
CA GLY A 141 16.32 26.25 -29.12
C GLY A 141 15.29 27.05 -28.32
N THR A 142 15.04 28.33 -28.65
CA THR A 142 14.06 29.17 -27.94
C THR A 142 12.62 28.72 -28.25
N THR A 143 11.80 28.53 -27.21
CA THR A 143 10.42 28.03 -27.33
C THR A 143 9.38 29.03 -26.80
N PHE A 144 8.27 29.25 -27.52
CA PHE A 144 7.15 30.07 -27.03
C PHE A 144 5.77 29.58 -27.53
N PRO A 145 4.67 29.87 -26.82
CA PRO A 145 3.34 29.38 -27.20
C PRO A 145 2.83 30.01 -28.50
N SER A 146 2.20 29.22 -29.37
CA SER A 146 1.48 29.76 -30.53
C SER A 146 0.19 30.48 -30.06
N LYS A 147 0.00 31.74 -30.47
CA LYS A 147 -1.17 32.53 -30.04
C LYS A 147 -2.45 32.05 -30.72
N ALA A 148 -3.44 31.66 -29.92
CA ALA A 148 -4.79 31.37 -30.41
C ALA A 148 -5.46 32.63 -30.98
N GLN A 149 -6.11 32.48 -32.14
CA GLN A 149 -7.01 33.50 -32.68
C GLN A 149 -8.33 33.48 -31.90
N SER A 150 -8.71 34.61 -31.30
CA SER A 150 -10.02 34.78 -30.67
C SER A 150 -11.09 35.08 -31.73
N THR A 151 -12.00 34.15 -31.97
CA THR A 151 -13.20 34.40 -32.79
C THR A 151 -14.24 35.18 -31.98
N GLY A 152 -14.51 36.42 -32.35
CA GLY A 152 -15.65 37.23 -31.90
C GLY A 152 -16.33 37.88 -33.11
N PRO A 153 -17.67 37.97 -33.15
CA PRO A 153 -18.39 38.35 -34.37
C PRO A 153 -18.31 39.84 -34.69
N THR A 154 -18.43 40.11 -35.98
CA THR A 154 -18.33 41.38 -36.71
C THR A 154 -19.09 42.59 -36.14
N GLY A 155 -18.41 43.75 -36.11
CA GLY A 155 -19.00 45.09 -36.04
C GLY A 155 -17.98 46.13 -36.50
N ALA A 156 -18.30 46.97 -37.49
CA ALA A 156 -17.35 47.82 -38.20
C ALA A 156 -17.24 49.26 -37.66
N VAL A 157 -16.11 49.94 -37.93
CA VAL A 157 -15.96 51.24 -38.66
C VAL A 157 -14.51 51.79 -38.49
N GLN A 158 -14.11 52.72 -39.36
CA GLN A 158 -12.73 53.04 -39.78
C GLN A 158 -12.06 54.26 -39.08
N ASN A 159 -10.73 54.40 -39.31
CA ASN A 159 -9.91 55.64 -39.35
C ASN A 159 -9.61 56.36 -37.99
N THR A 160 -8.49 57.07 -37.76
CA THR A 160 -7.34 57.51 -38.60
C THR A 160 -6.05 57.74 -37.75
N ALA A 161 -4.97 58.21 -38.38
CA ALA A 161 -3.65 58.68 -37.86
C ALA A 161 -3.68 59.55 -36.56
N VAL A 162 -2.59 59.84 -35.83
CA VAL A 162 -1.35 60.57 -36.25
C VAL A 162 -0.10 60.23 -35.39
N THR A 163 1.07 60.65 -35.87
CA THR A 163 2.45 60.60 -35.32
C THR A 163 2.64 61.50 -34.06
N SER A 164 3.79 61.65 -33.36
CA SER A 164 5.23 61.39 -33.62
C SER A 164 6.08 61.66 -32.36
N SER A 165 7.28 61.04 -32.23
CA SER A 165 8.53 61.63 -31.68
C SER A 165 8.62 62.04 -30.18
N SER A 166 9.76 62.05 -29.49
CA SER A 166 11.11 61.48 -29.72
C SER A 166 11.89 61.38 -28.38
N SER A 167 13.00 60.63 -28.38
CA SER A 167 13.95 60.33 -27.30
C SER A 167 14.69 61.54 -26.67
N GLN A 168 15.20 61.37 -25.43
CA GLN A 168 16.67 61.38 -25.17
C GLN A 168 17.07 60.83 -23.78
N MET A 169 18.25 60.20 -23.74
CA MET A 169 19.02 59.66 -22.59
C MET A 169 20.21 60.62 -22.29
N PRO A 170 21.23 60.36 -21.41
CA PRO A 170 21.49 59.22 -20.49
C PRO A 170 21.96 59.56 -19.04
N ALA A 171 22.01 58.52 -18.19
CA ALA A 171 22.93 58.17 -17.08
C ALA A 171 23.76 59.22 -16.29
N GLN A 172 23.94 59.00 -14.97
CA GLN A 172 25.23 58.51 -14.38
C GLN A 172 25.19 58.26 -12.83
N HIS A 173 25.69 57.08 -12.42
CA HIS A 173 26.56 56.74 -11.27
C HIS A 173 26.35 57.21 -9.79
N THR A 174 26.22 56.17 -8.93
CA THR A 174 26.93 55.91 -7.64
C THR A 174 26.66 56.70 -6.35
N SER A 175 26.68 55.93 -5.25
CA SER A 175 26.49 56.30 -3.84
C SER A 175 27.79 56.69 -3.11
N PRO A 176 27.67 57.31 -1.91
CA PRO A 176 28.65 57.04 -0.84
C PRO A 176 28.04 56.84 0.57
N THR A 177 28.90 56.39 1.48
CA THR A 177 28.68 55.91 2.86
C THR A 177 28.86 57.01 3.93
N SER A 178 28.35 56.82 5.17
CA SER A 178 29.15 56.83 6.45
C SER A 178 28.54 57.46 7.74
N LEU A 179 28.37 56.61 8.76
CA LEU A 179 28.67 56.73 10.22
C LEU A 179 28.25 57.94 11.12
N ARG A 180 27.46 57.63 12.17
CA ARG A 180 27.65 57.92 13.63
C ARG A 180 26.43 57.35 14.41
N GLY A 181 26.49 56.85 15.65
CA GLY A 181 27.61 56.49 16.53
C GLY A 181 27.14 56.19 17.99
N ILE A 182 27.93 55.41 18.74
CA ILE A 182 28.07 55.37 20.23
C ILE A 182 26.88 54.83 21.08
N SER A 183 27.17 53.78 21.87
CA SER A 183 26.36 53.26 23.02
C SER A 183 26.85 53.84 24.36
N PRO A 184 26.09 53.77 25.48
CA PRO A 184 25.94 52.53 26.28
C PRO A 184 24.51 52.33 26.86
N GLY A 185 24.11 51.20 27.46
CA GLY A 185 24.83 49.96 27.73
C GLY A 185 25.08 49.70 29.24
N PHE A 186 24.07 49.21 29.98
CA PHE A 186 24.29 48.55 31.28
C PHE A 186 23.32 47.38 31.54
N LYS A 187 23.84 46.33 32.18
CA LYS A 187 23.17 45.05 32.55
C LYS A 187 22.68 45.12 34.01
N SER A 188 21.75 44.30 34.51
CA SER A 188 21.94 42.90 34.97
C SER A 188 20.61 42.44 35.63
N THR A 189 20.02 41.26 35.41
CA THR A 189 20.17 40.00 36.22
C THR A 189 20.05 40.24 37.74
N VAL A 190 19.18 39.57 38.55
CA VAL A 190 19.31 38.17 39.07
C VAL A 190 18.04 37.71 39.88
N ASP A 191 17.71 36.40 39.80
CA ASP A 191 17.00 35.41 40.68
C ASP A 191 15.59 35.51 41.35
N TYR A 192 14.92 34.34 41.28
CA TYR A 192 14.00 33.63 42.19
C TYR A 192 13.50 34.26 43.52
N ASN A 193 12.18 34.16 43.79
CA ASN A 193 11.67 33.12 44.72
C ASN A 193 10.15 32.82 44.69
N SER A 194 9.81 31.68 45.32
CA SER A 194 8.51 30.97 45.40
C SER A 194 7.31 31.73 46.00
N GLY A 195 6.10 31.36 45.56
CA GLY A 195 4.81 31.77 46.15
C GLY A 195 3.67 30.81 45.79
N HIS A 196 3.26 29.95 46.72
CA HIS A 196 2.32 28.84 46.51
C HIS A 196 0.90 29.22 46.96
N LEU A 197 -0.13 29.06 46.12
CA LEU A 197 -1.54 28.98 46.55
C LEU A 197 -2.40 28.21 45.54
N LYS A 198 -3.43 27.50 46.03
CA LYS A 198 -4.28 26.58 45.26
C LYS A 198 -5.38 27.33 44.49
N GLY A 199 -5.69 26.89 43.28
CA GLY A 199 -6.90 27.28 42.54
C GLY A 199 -7.41 26.11 41.68
N VAL A 200 -8.46 25.44 42.13
CA VAL A 200 -9.15 24.39 41.37
C VAL A 200 -10.14 25.06 40.42
N VAL A 201 -10.13 24.70 39.14
CA VAL A 201 -11.17 25.09 38.17
C VAL A 201 -11.67 23.83 37.45
N VAL A 202 -12.96 23.56 37.61
CA VAL A 202 -13.71 22.47 36.96
C VAL A 202 -14.47 23.04 35.76
N PRO A 203 -14.60 22.34 34.62
CA PRO A 203 -15.40 22.82 33.49
C PRO A 203 -16.91 22.70 33.79
N THR A 204 -17.68 23.75 33.51
CA THR A 204 -19.14 23.76 33.68
C THR A 204 -19.88 22.98 32.59
N SER A 205 -20.89 22.22 33.00
CA SER A 205 -21.69 21.31 32.18
C SER A 205 -22.84 21.97 31.39
N SER A 206 -23.26 21.27 30.33
CA SER A 206 -24.40 21.58 29.46
C SER A 206 -25.77 21.55 30.19
N PRO A 207 -26.79 22.33 29.75
CA PRO A 207 -28.12 22.30 30.34
C PRO A 207 -29.09 21.29 29.70
N TYR A 208 -29.42 20.25 30.47
CA TYR A 208 -30.72 19.57 30.62
C TYR A 208 -31.49 18.95 29.42
N ASP A 209 -31.55 17.61 29.45
CA ASP A 209 -32.74 16.84 29.11
C ASP A 209 -33.89 17.08 30.11
N LEU A 210 -35.14 16.91 29.66
CA LEU A 210 -36.15 16.12 30.40
C LEU A 210 -37.39 15.79 29.55
N SER A 211 -37.71 14.49 29.48
CA SER A 211 -38.87 13.90 28.81
C SER A 211 -40.12 13.85 29.69
N SER A 212 -41.34 13.94 29.12
CA SER A 212 -42.34 12.85 29.16
C SER A 212 -43.75 13.23 28.66
N SER A 213 -44.28 12.41 27.73
CA SER A 213 -45.64 11.82 27.74
C SER A 213 -46.90 12.69 28.00
N THR A 214 -47.79 12.85 26.99
CA THR A 214 -49.03 12.02 26.84
C THR A 214 -50.01 12.46 25.72
N ARG A 215 -50.43 11.45 24.94
CA ARG A 215 -51.55 11.29 23.97
C ARG A 215 -52.91 11.95 24.33
N SER A 216 -53.62 12.58 23.36
CA SER A 216 -54.98 12.16 22.85
C SER A 216 -55.76 13.17 21.95
N GLN A 217 -56.21 12.67 20.78
CA GLN A 217 -57.51 12.87 20.07
C GLN A 217 -57.97 14.25 19.45
N THR A 218 -57.90 14.34 18.10
CA THR A 218 -58.99 14.41 17.05
C THR A 218 -60.43 14.92 17.36
N PRO A 219 -61.31 15.28 16.36
CA PRO A 219 -61.18 15.40 14.87
C PRO A 219 -61.93 16.64 14.21
N ALA A 220 -62.14 16.59 12.87
CA ALA A 220 -63.20 17.24 12.02
C ALA A 220 -62.89 18.59 11.30
N MET A 221 -63.35 18.92 10.06
CA MET A 221 -64.08 18.20 8.98
C MET A 221 -64.07 19.02 7.64
N ILE A 222 -64.12 18.31 6.48
CA ILE A 222 -64.78 18.59 5.16
C ILE A 222 -64.43 19.79 4.24
N GLY A 223 -64.33 19.45 2.93
CA GLY A 223 -64.74 20.26 1.77
C GLY A 223 -63.82 20.11 0.53
N ASP A 224 -64.27 19.91 -0.71
CA ASP A 224 -65.20 18.97 -1.40
C ASP A 224 -65.25 19.40 -2.90
N GLY A 225 -65.40 18.46 -3.86
CA GLY A 225 -65.59 18.69 -5.31
C GLY A 225 -64.40 19.24 -6.15
N GLY A 226 -64.18 18.88 -7.42
CA GLY A 226 -64.83 17.85 -8.26
C GLY A 226 -64.32 17.84 -9.73
N GLU A 227 -64.17 16.63 -10.28
CA GLU A 227 -64.30 16.16 -11.68
C GLU A 227 -63.55 16.76 -12.92
N LEU A 228 -63.16 15.81 -13.79
CA LEU A 228 -62.64 15.88 -15.18
C LEU A 228 -63.81 16.01 -16.20
N PRO A 229 -63.66 16.44 -17.48
CA PRO A 229 -63.17 15.49 -18.53
C PRO A 229 -62.63 16.02 -19.91
N ASN A 230 -62.01 15.07 -20.64
CA ASN A 230 -61.94 14.88 -22.12
C ASN A 230 -61.00 15.68 -23.06
N ASP A 231 -60.34 14.88 -23.92
CA ASP A 231 -59.55 15.14 -25.16
C ASP A 231 -60.51 15.09 -26.40
N PRO A 232 -60.18 15.62 -27.62
CA PRO A 232 -59.40 14.83 -28.60
C PRO A 232 -58.57 15.58 -29.69
N LEU A 233 -57.41 15.00 -30.01
CA LEU A 233 -56.76 14.70 -31.32
C LEU A 233 -57.21 15.34 -32.68
N LEU A 234 -56.19 15.42 -33.59
CA LEU A 234 -56.15 15.64 -35.07
C LEU A 234 -55.61 17.04 -35.49
N GLY A 235 -54.72 17.21 -36.48
CA GLY A 235 -53.99 16.26 -37.34
C GLY A 235 -53.54 16.95 -38.65
N GLY A 236 -52.31 16.73 -39.13
CA GLY A 236 -51.83 17.32 -40.40
C GLY A 236 -50.31 17.27 -40.60
N SER A 237 -49.87 16.60 -41.66
CA SER A 237 -48.46 16.39 -42.06
C SER A 237 -48.25 16.89 -43.49
N ILE A 238 -47.01 17.29 -43.86
CA ILE A 238 -46.30 16.99 -45.14
C ILE A 238 -45.04 17.89 -45.31
N ASP A 239 -43.87 17.23 -45.38
CA ASP A 239 -42.74 17.38 -46.33
C ASP A 239 -42.06 18.77 -46.60
N SER A 240 -40.74 18.88 -46.87
CA SER A 240 -39.60 17.92 -46.91
C SER A 240 -38.24 18.66 -47.11
N VAL A 241 -37.14 17.89 -47.24
CA VAL A 241 -35.77 18.24 -47.71
C VAL A 241 -34.83 18.87 -46.63
N ASP A 242 -33.95 18.08 -45.98
CA ASP A 242 -32.55 17.72 -46.35
C ASP A 242 -31.55 18.91 -46.15
N THR A 243 -30.34 18.82 -45.57
CA THR A 243 -29.39 17.69 -45.34
C THR A 243 -28.41 18.04 -44.20
N MET A 244 -27.77 17.04 -43.54
CA MET A 244 -26.46 17.11 -42.82
C MET A 244 -26.30 18.11 -41.63
N GLN A 245 -25.78 17.74 -40.45
CA GLN A 245 -24.62 16.86 -40.17
C GLN A 245 -24.69 16.31 -38.72
N VAL A 246 -24.20 15.08 -38.52
CA VAL A 246 -24.09 14.44 -37.20
C VAL A 246 -22.85 14.95 -36.48
N VAL A 247 -23.01 15.46 -35.25
CA VAL A 247 -21.91 15.69 -34.31
C VAL A 247 -21.97 14.61 -33.25
N ASP A 248 -20.82 14.00 -32.99
CA ASP A 248 -20.68 12.79 -32.18
C ASP A 248 -21.13 13.02 -30.73
N MET A 249 -22.07 12.20 -30.26
CA MET A 249 -22.52 12.20 -28.87
C MET A 249 -21.63 11.28 -28.04
N PRO A 250 -21.28 11.61 -26.79
CA PRO A 250 -20.43 10.77 -25.97
C PRO A 250 -21.06 9.38 -25.84
N ALA A 251 -20.29 8.35 -26.20
CA ALA A 251 -20.76 6.98 -26.22
C ALA A 251 -21.35 6.59 -24.87
N LYS A 252 -22.64 6.20 -24.86
CA LYS A 252 -23.22 5.46 -23.75
C LYS A 252 -22.33 4.25 -23.49
N LEU A 253 -21.83 4.11 -22.26
CA LEU A 253 -21.10 2.92 -21.82
C LEU A 253 -21.98 1.70 -22.11
N GLN A 254 -21.63 0.92 -23.13
CA GLN A 254 -22.24 -0.39 -23.35
C GLN A 254 -21.86 -1.24 -22.14
N GLU A 255 -22.85 -1.63 -21.35
CA GLU A 255 -22.61 -2.49 -20.19
C GLU A 255 -22.12 -3.85 -20.67
N ARG A 256 -20.84 -4.14 -20.42
CA ARG A 256 -20.17 -5.35 -20.88
C ARG A 256 -20.80 -6.58 -20.21
N GLU A 257 -21.07 -7.62 -21.00
CA GLU A 257 -21.49 -8.91 -20.46
C GLU A 257 -20.30 -9.63 -19.80
N PHE A 258 -20.51 -10.16 -18.59
CA PHE A 258 -19.51 -10.93 -17.83
C PHE A 258 -19.77 -12.45 -17.87
N SER A 259 -20.65 -12.89 -18.78
CA SER A 259 -20.96 -14.28 -19.09
C SER A 259 -19.68 -15.03 -19.49
N GLY A 260 -19.36 -16.12 -18.78
CA GLY A 260 -18.15 -16.92 -19.04
C GLY A 260 -16.87 -16.51 -18.29
N THR A 261 -16.86 -15.41 -17.53
CA THR A 261 -15.74 -15.04 -16.63
C THR A 261 -15.59 -16.02 -15.45
N SER A 262 -14.55 -15.91 -14.60
CA SER A 262 -14.43 -16.71 -13.37
C SER A 262 -15.54 -16.44 -12.35
N TYR A 263 -15.78 -17.33 -11.40
CA TYR A 263 -16.72 -17.11 -10.29
C TYR A 263 -15.94 -16.56 -9.10
N VAL A 264 -16.39 -15.45 -8.53
CA VAL A 264 -15.76 -14.83 -7.36
C VAL A 264 -16.82 -14.76 -6.25
N PRO A 265 -16.64 -15.50 -5.15
CA PRO A 265 -17.60 -15.49 -4.05
C PRO A 265 -17.63 -14.13 -3.35
N VAL A 266 -18.84 -13.68 -3.01
CA VAL A 266 -19.12 -12.40 -2.36
C VAL A 266 -19.54 -12.62 -0.92
N TYR A 267 -18.78 -12.03 0.00
CA TYR A 267 -19.05 -11.98 1.43
C TYR A 267 -19.49 -10.57 1.84
N VAL A 268 -20.18 -10.46 2.97
CA VAL A 268 -20.51 -9.17 3.58
C VAL A 268 -19.96 -9.11 4.99
N MET A 269 -19.22 -8.06 5.35
CA MET A 269 -18.72 -7.91 6.71
C MET A 269 -19.85 -7.48 7.65
N LEU A 270 -19.97 -8.13 8.81
CA LEU A 270 -20.98 -7.82 9.83
C LEU A 270 -20.66 -6.52 10.58
N PRO A 271 -21.61 -5.89 11.30
CA PRO A 271 -21.34 -4.73 12.15
C PRO A 271 -20.21 -4.98 13.16
N LEU A 272 -19.34 -4.00 13.42
CA LEU A 272 -18.19 -4.14 14.33
C LEU A 272 -18.61 -4.61 15.73
N GLY A 273 -19.67 -4.00 16.26
CA GLY A 273 -20.28 -4.32 17.56
C GLY A 273 -21.31 -5.46 17.55
N VAL A 274 -21.29 -6.37 16.56
CA VAL A 274 -22.24 -7.50 16.51
C VAL A 274 -22.13 -8.41 17.74
N ILE A 275 -20.93 -8.53 18.32
CA ILE A 275 -20.69 -9.11 19.65
C ILE A 275 -20.33 -7.97 20.62
N ASN A 276 -20.96 -7.94 21.80
CA ASN A 276 -20.69 -6.93 22.82
C ASN A 276 -19.50 -7.30 23.73
N MET A 277 -19.06 -6.37 24.59
CA MET A 277 -17.95 -6.55 25.54
C MET A 277 -18.13 -7.67 26.58
N LYS A 278 -19.30 -8.33 26.66
CA LYS A 278 -19.55 -9.51 27.50
C LYS A 278 -19.48 -10.83 26.72
N CYS A 279 -19.13 -10.78 25.43
CA CYS A 279 -19.27 -11.85 24.47
C CYS A 279 -20.73 -12.33 24.31
N GLU A 280 -21.67 -11.40 24.22
CA GLU A 280 -23.08 -11.67 23.90
C GLU A 280 -23.42 -11.10 22.50
N LEU A 281 -24.23 -11.84 21.74
CA LEU A 281 -24.70 -11.41 20.41
C LEU A 281 -25.76 -10.30 20.52
N VAL A 282 -25.51 -9.17 19.86
CA VAL A 282 -26.40 -8.01 19.79
C VAL A 282 -27.47 -8.22 18.72
N ASP A 283 -28.73 -7.87 19.05
CA ASP A 283 -29.93 -8.03 18.21
C ASP A 283 -29.97 -9.32 17.34
N PRO A 284 -30.06 -10.51 17.97
CA PRO A 284 -30.14 -11.78 17.23
C PRO A 284 -31.26 -11.83 16.19
N ASP A 285 -32.44 -11.28 16.52
CA ASP A 285 -33.63 -11.35 15.67
C ASP A 285 -33.56 -10.39 14.47
N GLY A 286 -32.99 -9.19 14.65
CA GLY A 286 -32.68 -8.28 13.56
C GLY A 286 -31.59 -8.84 12.64
N LEU A 287 -30.51 -9.38 13.22
CA LEU A 287 -29.42 -9.98 12.45
C LEU A 287 -29.89 -11.18 11.62
N VAL A 288 -30.70 -12.10 12.18
CA VAL A 288 -31.26 -13.23 11.40
C VAL A 288 -32.12 -12.76 10.24
N LYS A 289 -32.87 -11.65 10.37
CA LYS A 289 -33.61 -11.06 9.23
C LYS A 289 -32.67 -10.51 8.16
N GLN A 290 -31.63 -9.78 8.56
CA GLN A 290 -30.61 -9.25 7.66
C GLN A 290 -29.86 -10.37 6.91
N LEU A 291 -29.41 -11.41 7.61
CA LEU A 291 -28.74 -12.57 7.02
C LEU A 291 -29.64 -13.33 6.03
N LYS A 292 -30.96 -13.45 6.31
CA LYS A 292 -31.94 -14.01 5.36
C LYS A 292 -32.07 -13.16 4.10
N ILE A 293 -32.04 -11.83 4.22
CA ILE A 293 -32.05 -10.91 3.07
C ILE A 293 -30.77 -11.08 2.25
N LEU A 294 -29.59 -11.08 2.89
CA LEU A 294 -28.31 -11.33 2.21
C LEU A 294 -28.33 -12.67 1.45
N LYS A 295 -28.83 -13.74 2.09
CA LYS A 295 -28.94 -15.05 1.44
C LYS A 295 -29.90 -15.04 0.24
N SER A 296 -30.97 -14.25 0.29
CA SER A 296 -31.94 -14.12 -0.81
C SER A 296 -31.40 -13.38 -2.04
N VAL A 297 -30.38 -12.52 -1.86
CA VAL A 297 -29.65 -11.85 -2.96
C VAL A 297 -28.35 -12.58 -3.32
N HIS A 298 -28.27 -13.88 -3.00
CA HIS A 298 -27.17 -14.78 -3.36
C HIS A 298 -25.80 -14.46 -2.73
N VAL A 299 -25.74 -13.79 -1.57
CA VAL A 299 -24.49 -13.70 -0.80
C VAL A 299 -24.02 -15.11 -0.37
N ASP A 300 -22.72 -15.36 -0.49
CA ASP A 300 -22.11 -16.67 -0.21
C ASP A 300 -21.82 -16.86 1.28
N GLY A 301 -21.43 -15.79 1.95
CA GLY A 301 -21.09 -15.80 3.37
C GLY A 301 -20.96 -14.42 3.99
N VAL A 302 -20.49 -14.40 5.24
CA VAL A 302 -20.23 -13.16 5.98
C VAL A 302 -18.83 -13.16 6.58
N MET A 303 -18.25 -11.97 6.75
CA MET A 303 -17.00 -11.78 7.48
C MET A 303 -17.28 -11.19 8.87
N VAL A 304 -16.55 -11.65 9.90
CA VAL A 304 -16.69 -11.12 11.26
C VAL A 304 -15.35 -11.07 12.02
N ASP A 305 -15.16 -10.00 12.78
CA ASP A 305 -14.06 -9.82 13.72
C ASP A 305 -14.24 -10.65 14.99
N CYS A 306 -13.30 -11.54 15.29
CA CYS A 306 -13.12 -12.17 16.59
C CYS A 306 -12.17 -11.33 17.44
N TRP A 307 -12.75 -10.40 18.20
CA TRP A 307 -12.02 -9.41 18.99
C TRP A 307 -11.29 -10.04 20.17
N TRP A 308 -9.96 -9.97 20.18
CA TRP A 308 -9.13 -10.47 21.27
C TRP A 308 -9.54 -9.87 22.63
N GLY A 309 -9.83 -8.57 22.64
CA GLY A 309 -10.33 -7.81 23.79
C GLY A 309 -11.66 -8.26 24.39
N ILE A 310 -12.48 -9.00 23.63
CA ILE A 310 -13.74 -9.59 24.09
C ILE A 310 -13.50 -11.03 24.56
N VAL A 311 -12.77 -11.81 23.77
CA VAL A 311 -12.70 -13.27 23.99
C VAL A 311 -11.71 -13.67 25.09
N GLU A 312 -10.63 -12.91 25.33
CA GLU A 312 -9.67 -13.14 26.44
C GLU A 312 -9.67 -11.96 27.44
N ALA A 313 -10.82 -11.30 27.60
CA ALA A 313 -10.96 -9.98 28.22
C ALA A 313 -10.41 -9.86 29.65
N HIS A 314 -10.63 -10.88 30.48
CA HIS A 314 -10.43 -10.82 31.93
C HIS A 314 -9.04 -11.30 32.37
N ALA A 315 -8.61 -12.47 31.91
CA ALA A 315 -7.35 -13.09 32.32
C ALA A 315 -6.71 -13.90 31.18
N PRO A 316 -5.38 -14.07 31.20
CA PRO A 316 -4.68 -14.97 30.29
C PRO A 316 -5.29 -16.37 30.26
N LEU A 317 -5.48 -16.91 29.05
CA LEU A 317 -6.02 -18.25 28.76
C LEU A 317 -7.49 -18.50 29.16
N GLU A 318 -8.19 -17.50 29.70
CA GLU A 318 -9.62 -17.59 30.00
C GLU A 318 -10.45 -17.09 28.81
N TYR A 319 -10.77 -18.02 27.91
CA TYR A 319 -11.48 -17.72 26.66
C TYR A 319 -13.01 -17.83 26.79
N ASN A 320 -13.75 -16.82 26.34
CA ASN A 320 -15.21 -16.83 26.23
C ASN A 320 -15.63 -16.65 24.77
N TRP A 321 -16.21 -17.71 24.20
CA TRP A 321 -16.63 -17.78 22.79
C TRP A 321 -18.15 -17.79 22.60
N ASN A 322 -18.95 -17.64 23.66
CA ASN A 322 -20.40 -17.91 23.64
C ASN A 322 -21.18 -17.09 22.60
N GLY A 323 -20.90 -15.79 22.48
CA GLY A 323 -21.52 -14.92 21.48
C GLY A 323 -21.19 -15.33 20.04
N TYR A 324 -19.91 -15.66 19.79
CA TYR A 324 -19.44 -16.15 18.51
C TYR A 324 -20.03 -17.51 18.14
N ARG A 325 -20.13 -18.47 19.09
CA ARG A 325 -20.82 -19.74 18.87
C ARG A 325 -22.28 -19.55 18.48
N ARG A 326 -22.99 -18.66 19.17
CA ARG A 326 -24.39 -18.34 18.85
C ARG A 326 -24.52 -17.69 17.47
N LEU A 327 -23.58 -16.83 17.08
CA LEU A 327 -23.52 -16.22 15.75
C LEU A 327 -23.25 -17.27 14.66
N PHE A 328 -22.21 -18.09 14.82
CA PHE A 328 -21.79 -19.07 13.82
C PHE A 328 -22.87 -20.12 13.57
N GLN A 329 -23.59 -20.53 14.62
CA GLN A 329 -24.75 -21.42 14.49
C GLN A 329 -25.84 -20.83 13.57
N MET A 330 -26.16 -19.53 13.68
CA MET A 330 -27.13 -18.88 12.78
C MET A 330 -26.65 -18.84 11.33
N VAL A 331 -25.35 -18.58 11.11
CA VAL A 331 -24.76 -18.53 9.78
C VAL A 331 -24.75 -19.93 9.13
N LYS A 332 -24.43 -20.97 9.91
CA LYS A 332 -24.54 -22.40 9.55
C LYS A 332 -25.99 -22.79 9.18
N GLU A 333 -26.97 -22.45 10.02
CA GLU A 333 -28.40 -22.73 9.77
C GLU A 333 -28.93 -22.05 8.49
N LEU A 334 -28.46 -20.83 8.19
CA LEU A 334 -28.80 -20.09 6.97
C LEU A 334 -27.99 -20.51 5.73
N LYS A 335 -27.11 -21.51 5.86
CA LYS A 335 -26.26 -22.04 4.78
C LYS A 335 -25.40 -20.94 4.13
N LEU A 336 -24.86 -20.06 4.97
CA LEU A 336 -23.85 -19.05 4.62
C LEU A 336 -22.48 -19.57 5.07
N LYS A 337 -21.42 -19.14 4.38
CA LYS A 337 -20.03 -19.37 4.80
C LYS A 337 -19.53 -18.28 5.76
N LEU A 338 -18.44 -18.55 6.47
CA LEU A 338 -17.79 -17.64 7.41
C LEU A 338 -16.36 -17.35 6.98
N GLN A 339 -16.02 -16.07 6.88
CA GLN A 339 -14.64 -15.60 6.98
C GLN A 339 -14.45 -14.99 8.37
N VAL A 340 -13.41 -15.38 9.09
CA VAL A 340 -13.21 -14.94 10.48
C VAL A 340 -11.89 -14.21 10.61
N VAL A 341 -11.92 -12.99 11.15
CA VAL A 341 -10.72 -12.20 11.43
C VAL A 341 -10.28 -12.48 12.87
N MET A 342 -9.04 -12.92 13.07
CA MET A 342 -8.42 -13.00 14.39
C MET A 342 -7.91 -11.62 14.78
N SER A 343 -8.80 -10.81 15.38
CA SER A 343 -8.60 -9.38 15.58
C SER A 343 -7.81 -9.09 16.86
N PHE A 344 -6.48 -9.23 16.76
CA PHE A 344 -5.49 -8.94 17.81
C PHE A 344 -5.19 -7.43 18.00
N HIS A 345 -6.17 -6.58 17.73
CA HIS A 345 -6.08 -5.12 17.76
C HIS A 345 -7.32 -4.49 18.41
N GLU A 346 -7.20 -3.24 18.83
CA GLU A 346 -8.30 -2.39 19.30
C GLU A 346 -9.15 -1.89 18.14
N CYS A 347 -10.47 -1.90 18.31
CA CYS A 347 -11.41 -1.14 17.48
C CYS A 347 -11.76 0.17 18.20
N GLY A 348 -11.86 1.28 17.46
CA GLY A 348 -12.19 2.58 18.02
C GLY A 348 -11.00 3.53 18.00
N GLY A 349 -10.63 3.98 16.81
CA GLY A 349 -9.57 4.97 16.60
C GLY A 349 -9.25 5.23 15.14
N ASN A 350 -9.73 4.36 14.24
CA ASN A 350 -9.51 4.41 12.82
C ASN A 350 -10.75 4.88 12.06
N VAL A 351 -10.56 5.21 10.77
CA VAL A 351 -11.65 5.71 9.92
C VAL A 351 -12.65 4.59 9.67
N GLY A 352 -13.88 4.78 10.15
CA GLY A 352 -14.99 3.83 9.98
C GLY A 352 -15.33 3.00 11.22
N ASP A 353 -14.58 3.15 12.32
CA ASP A 353 -14.94 2.55 13.61
C ASP A 353 -16.14 3.27 14.24
N ASP A 354 -17.22 2.54 14.53
CA ASP A 354 -18.43 3.05 15.23
C ASP A 354 -18.55 2.54 16.68
N VAL A 355 -17.62 1.69 17.12
CA VAL A 355 -17.54 1.12 18.47
C VAL A 355 -16.13 1.23 19.04
N CYS A 356 -15.99 1.07 20.36
CA CYS A 356 -14.71 1.00 21.05
C CYS A 356 -14.57 -0.36 21.74
N ILE A 357 -13.59 -1.15 21.29
CA ILE A 357 -13.28 -2.50 21.76
C ILE A 357 -11.76 -2.53 21.99
N PRO A 358 -11.27 -2.24 23.22
CA PRO A 358 -9.84 -2.18 23.52
C PRO A 358 -9.20 -3.58 23.56
N LEU A 359 -7.87 -3.62 23.60
CA LEU A 359 -7.13 -4.85 23.96
C LEU A 359 -7.54 -5.37 25.36
N PRO A 360 -7.31 -6.67 25.68
CA PRO A 360 -7.72 -7.23 26.97
C PRO A 360 -7.24 -6.43 28.18
N HIS A 361 -8.04 -6.42 29.25
CA HIS A 361 -7.76 -5.56 30.41
C HIS A 361 -6.41 -5.86 31.05
N TRP A 362 -6.03 -7.15 31.10
CA TRP A 362 -4.75 -7.61 31.64
C TRP A 362 -3.54 -7.18 30.79
N VAL A 363 -3.72 -6.94 29.49
CA VAL A 363 -2.67 -6.39 28.61
C VAL A 363 -2.50 -4.90 28.88
N THR A 364 -3.62 -4.18 28.94
CA THR A 364 -3.65 -2.75 29.27
C THR A 364 -3.04 -2.47 30.66
N GLU A 365 -3.24 -3.36 31.64
CA GLU A 365 -2.58 -3.30 32.95
C GLU A 365 -1.05 -3.42 32.84
N ILE A 366 -0.54 -4.37 32.04
CA ILE A 366 0.90 -4.51 31.79
C ILE A 366 1.45 -3.26 31.10
N GLY A 367 0.74 -2.73 30.11
CA GLY A 367 1.12 -1.52 29.38
C GLY A 367 1.26 -0.26 30.24
N ARG A 368 0.56 -0.16 31.38
CA ARG A 368 0.76 0.93 32.35
C ARG A 368 2.11 0.84 33.06
N ASN A 369 2.61 -0.37 33.30
CA ASN A 369 3.87 -0.62 33.99
C ASN A 369 5.07 -0.75 33.02
N ASN A 370 4.81 -1.21 31.80
CA ASN A 370 5.77 -1.38 30.72
C ASN A 370 5.17 -0.82 29.42
N PRO A 371 5.23 0.50 29.18
CA PRO A 371 4.64 1.13 28.01
C PRO A 371 5.30 0.72 26.69
N ASP A 372 6.50 0.14 26.74
CA ASP A 372 7.23 -0.35 25.57
C ASP A 372 6.69 -1.68 25.00
N ILE A 373 5.62 -2.26 25.56
CA ILE A 373 4.87 -3.31 24.85
C ILE A 373 4.10 -2.78 23.63
N PHE A 374 3.99 -1.45 23.51
CA PHE A 374 3.25 -0.75 22.46
C PHE A 374 4.18 -0.05 21.48
N PHE A 375 3.72 0.08 20.23
CA PHE A 375 4.44 0.85 19.21
C PHE A 375 4.63 2.30 19.66
N THR A 376 5.76 2.89 19.27
CA THR A 376 6.19 4.17 19.84
C THR A 376 6.84 5.05 18.79
N ASP A 377 6.40 6.30 18.71
CA ASP A 377 6.94 7.30 17.79
C ASP A 377 8.19 8.01 18.34
N ARG A 378 8.79 8.88 17.52
CA ARG A 378 10.06 9.54 17.85
C ARG A 378 9.98 10.44 19.09
N VAL A 379 8.81 10.95 19.45
CA VAL A 379 8.60 11.81 20.63
C VAL A 379 8.13 11.04 21.86
N GLY A 380 7.98 9.71 21.75
CA GLY A 380 7.64 8.81 22.86
C GLY A 380 6.14 8.63 23.10
N ARG A 381 5.27 9.05 22.16
CA ARG A 381 3.84 8.71 22.22
C ARG A 381 3.68 7.23 21.94
N ARG A 382 2.78 6.58 22.69
CA ARG A 382 2.55 5.12 22.65
C ARG A 382 1.24 4.83 21.94
N ASP A 383 1.27 3.92 20.99
CA ASP A 383 0.07 3.45 20.30
C ASP A 383 -0.43 2.13 20.90
N SER A 384 -1.51 2.21 21.69
CA SER A 384 -2.11 1.06 22.39
C SER A 384 -2.92 0.12 21.51
N GLU A 385 -3.02 0.37 20.20
CA GLU A 385 -3.96 -0.36 19.34
C GLU A 385 -3.59 -1.83 19.16
N CYS A 386 -2.29 -2.14 19.17
CA CYS A 386 -1.76 -3.50 19.11
C CYS A 386 -0.39 -3.57 19.81
N LEU A 387 0.11 -4.78 20.03
CA LEU A 387 1.44 -4.97 20.62
C LEU A 387 2.54 -4.66 19.59
N SER A 388 3.63 -4.03 20.05
CA SER A 388 4.83 -3.85 19.23
C SER A 388 5.44 -5.21 18.88
N TRP A 389 5.83 -5.40 17.62
CA TRP A 389 6.53 -6.61 17.17
C TRP A 389 7.87 -6.82 17.88
N GLY A 390 8.40 -5.80 18.57
CA GLY A 390 9.53 -5.95 19.49
C GLY A 390 9.30 -6.96 20.62
N VAL A 391 8.03 -7.17 21.05
CA VAL A 391 7.69 -8.14 22.12
C VAL A 391 7.28 -9.53 21.61
N ASP A 392 7.40 -9.81 20.30
CA ASP A 392 7.15 -11.14 19.70
C ASP A 392 7.89 -12.28 20.42
N LYS A 393 9.11 -12.01 20.90
CA LYS A 393 10.04 -12.99 21.49
C LYS A 393 10.37 -12.71 22.96
N GLU A 394 9.73 -11.72 23.58
CA GLU A 394 10.04 -11.26 24.95
C GLU A 394 8.92 -11.68 25.91
N ARG A 395 9.26 -12.33 27.03
CA ARG A 395 8.27 -12.94 27.96
C ARG A 395 7.64 -11.93 28.92
N VAL A 396 7.06 -10.86 28.38
CA VAL A 396 6.54 -9.70 29.13
C VAL A 396 5.04 -9.76 29.38
N LEU A 397 4.33 -10.72 28.78
CA LEU A 397 2.87 -10.87 28.88
C LEU A 397 2.50 -11.93 29.92
N ARG A 398 2.74 -11.62 31.20
CA ARG A 398 2.58 -12.54 32.36
C ARG A 398 3.29 -13.90 32.12
N GLY A 399 4.52 -13.85 31.59
CA GLY A 399 5.36 -15.02 31.30
C GLY A 399 5.26 -15.55 29.86
N ARG A 400 4.26 -15.14 29.08
CA ARG A 400 4.14 -15.43 27.64
C ARG A 400 4.81 -14.35 26.78
N THR A 401 5.16 -14.69 25.54
CA THR A 401 5.50 -13.73 24.48
C THR A 401 4.26 -13.37 23.64
N ALA A 402 4.31 -12.34 22.80
CA ALA A 402 3.16 -11.96 21.98
C ALA A 402 2.73 -13.07 20.99
N ILE A 403 3.68 -13.76 20.33
CA ILE A 403 3.35 -14.85 19.41
C ILE A 403 2.75 -16.07 20.10
N GLU A 404 3.11 -16.33 21.37
CA GLU A 404 2.48 -17.38 22.18
C GLU A 404 1.02 -17.03 22.50
N VAL A 405 0.74 -15.77 22.88
CA VAL A 405 -0.62 -15.28 23.13
C VAL A 405 -1.50 -15.42 21.89
N TYR A 406 -1.00 -15.02 20.72
CA TYR A 406 -1.72 -15.16 19.45
C TYR A 406 -2.00 -16.63 19.12
N PHE A 407 -1.00 -17.50 19.28
CA PHE A 407 -1.14 -18.93 19.00
C PHE A 407 -2.08 -19.65 19.97
N ASP A 408 -2.02 -19.35 21.28
CA ASP A 408 -2.95 -19.89 22.27
C ASP A 408 -4.40 -19.51 21.94
N CYS A 409 -4.64 -18.26 21.53
CA CYS A 409 -5.95 -17.77 21.11
C CYS A 409 -6.44 -18.46 19.82
N MET A 410 -5.58 -18.57 18.79
CA MET A 410 -5.90 -19.29 17.54
C MET A 410 -6.20 -20.78 17.79
N ARG A 411 -5.44 -21.45 18.68
CA ARG A 411 -5.69 -22.84 19.08
C ARG A 411 -7.00 -22.98 19.86
N SER A 412 -7.29 -22.05 20.76
CA SER A 412 -8.56 -21.99 21.50
C SER A 412 -9.76 -21.87 20.54
N PHE A 413 -9.68 -20.96 19.57
CA PHE A 413 -10.68 -20.82 18.51
C PHE A 413 -10.83 -22.10 17.68
N ARG A 414 -9.70 -22.71 17.25
CA ARG A 414 -9.71 -23.97 16.49
C ARG A 414 -10.45 -25.09 17.23
N VAL A 415 -10.20 -25.25 18.53
CA VAL A 415 -10.82 -26.30 19.35
C VAL A 415 -12.30 -26.01 19.62
N GLU A 416 -12.65 -24.76 19.94
CA GLU A 416 -14.04 -24.36 20.19
C GLU A 416 -14.93 -24.61 18.97
N PHE A 417 -14.44 -24.29 17.77
CA PHE A 417 -15.23 -24.29 16.54
C PHE A 417 -14.94 -25.46 15.59
N ASP A 418 -14.40 -26.56 16.10
CA ASP A 418 -14.00 -27.75 15.30
C ASP A 418 -15.08 -28.21 14.32
N GLU A 419 -16.33 -28.34 14.78
CA GLU A 419 -17.49 -28.70 13.95
C GLU A 419 -17.70 -27.75 12.75
N PHE A 420 -17.35 -26.47 12.86
CA PHE A 420 -17.52 -25.48 11.79
C PHE A 420 -16.39 -25.51 10.77
N PHE A 421 -15.23 -26.05 11.15
CA PHE A 421 -14.13 -26.37 10.22
C PHE A 421 -14.41 -27.70 9.50
N GLU A 422 -14.86 -28.74 10.21
CA GLU A 422 -15.21 -30.05 9.62
C GLU A 422 -16.37 -29.94 8.61
N ASP A 423 -17.43 -29.20 8.95
CA ASP A 423 -18.54 -28.88 8.03
C ASP A 423 -18.13 -27.90 6.90
N GLY A 424 -16.89 -27.37 6.95
CA GLY A 424 -16.38 -26.35 6.02
C GLY A 424 -17.19 -25.06 6.02
N VAL A 425 -17.89 -24.73 7.12
CA VAL A 425 -18.65 -23.46 7.26
C VAL A 425 -17.67 -22.30 7.29
N ILE A 426 -16.59 -22.42 8.05
CA ILE A 426 -15.47 -21.48 8.04
C ILE A 426 -14.65 -21.74 6.77
N SER A 427 -14.65 -20.78 5.85
CA SER A 427 -13.94 -20.87 4.57
C SER A 427 -12.56 -20.21 4.60
N MET A 428 -12.34 -19.24 5.50
CA MET A 428 -11.07 -18.52 5.61
C MET A 428 -10.86 -17.95 7.02
N ILE A 429 -9.62 -18.00 7.51
CA ILE A 429 -9.16 -17.24 8.67
C ILE A 429 -8.26 -16.08 8.22
N VAL A 430 -8.69 -14.84 8.44
CA VAL A 430 -7.83 -13.65 8.25
C VAL A 430 -7.08 -13.41 9.56
N VAL A 431 -5.76 -13.44 9.52
CA VAL A 431 -4.92 -13.27 10.71
C VAL A 431 -4.59 -11.79 10.87
N GLY A 432 -4.95 -11.20 12.01
CA GLY A 432 -4.58 -9.83 12.34
C GLY A 432 -3.09 -9.71 12.65
N LEU A 433 -2.37 -8.82 11.97
CA LEU A 433 -0.90 -8.70 12.04
C LEU A 433 -0.41 -7.32 12.52
N GLY A 434 -1.31 -6.48 13.02
CA GLY A 434 -1.00 -5.11 13.43
C GLY A 434 -2.27 -4.25 13.59
N PRO A 435 -2.14 -2.91 13.50
CA PRO A 435 -3.27 -1.97 13.61
C PRO A 435 -4.27 -2.20 12.47
N CYS A 436 -5.56 -2.01 12.72
CA CYS A 436 -6.67 -2.47 11.88
C CYS A 436 -6.63 -3.96 11.46
N GLY A 437 -5.82 -4.79 12.13
CA GLY A 437 -5.50 -6.16 11.71
C GLY A 437 -4.54 -6.23 10.51
N GLU A 438 -4.05 -5.10 10.02
CA GLU A 438 -3.21 -5.01 8.82
C GLU A 438 -1.73 -5.22 9.15
N LEU A 439 -1.00 -5.87 8.24
CA LEU A 439 0.46 -6.00 8.31
C LEU A 439 1.13 -4.67 7.95
N ARG A 440 1.18 -3.74 8.91
CA ARG A 440 1.88 -2.44 8.83
C ARG A 440 2.21 -1.92 10.23
N TYR A 441 3.02 -0.86 10.29
CA TYR A 441 3.15 -0.05 11.50
C TYR A 441 1.97 0.95 11.65
N PRO A 442 1.66 1.42 12.87
CA PRO A 442 0.69 2.51 13.10
C PRO A 442 1.31 3.88 12.74
N CYS A 443 1.64 4.09 11.47
CA CYS A 443 2.36 5.29 11.01
C CYS A 443 1.49 6.54 10.85
N ASN A 444 0.17 6.37 10.76
CA ASN A 444 -0.83 7.41 10.46
C ASN A 444 -2.00 7.52 11.50
N PRO A 445 -1.77 7.43 12.83
CA PRO A 445 -2.84 7.37 13.82
C PRO A 445 -3.52 8.73 14.02
N VAL A 446 -4.83 8.78 13.74
CA VAL A 446 -5.66 9.99 13.89
C VAL A 446 -5.62 10.52 15.33
N LYS A 447 -5.58 9.62 16.33
CA LYS A 447 -5.46 9.94 17.76
C LYS A 447 -4.18 10.71 18.13
N HIS A 448 -3.11 10.63 17.34
CA HIS A 448 -1.89 11.43 17.53
C HIS A 448 -1.84 12.69 16.66
N GLY A 449 -2.94 13.03 15.98
CA GLY A 449 -3.09 14.24 15.19
C GLY A 449 -2.66 14.10 13.72
N TRP A 450 -2.42 12.89 13.22
CA TRP A 450 -2.22 12.67 11.78
C TRP A 450 -3.48 13.05 11.00
N ARG A 451 -3.29 13.64 9.81
CA ARG A 451 -4.32 13.99 8.85
C ARG A 451 -3.84 13.64 7.45
N TYR A 452 -4.71 13.09 6.62
CA TYR A 452 -4.42 12.87 5.20
C TYR A 452 -4.08 14.21 4.50
N PRO A 453 -3.06 14.28 3.63
CA PRO A 453 -2.15 13.21 3.19
C PRO A 453 -0.78 13.24 3.91
N GLY A 454 -0.69 13.42 5.23
CA GLY A 454 0.61 13.47 5.93
C GLY A 454 1.50 12.23 5.73
N ILE A 455 2.82 12.40 5.66
CA ILE A 455 3.80 11.30 5.44
C ILE A 455 3.80 10.21 6.53
N GLY A 456 3.24 10.47 7.72
CA GLY A 456 3.31 9.56 8.86
C GLY A 456 4.62 9.66 9.64
N GLU A 457 4.81 8.80 10.65
CA GLU A 457 6.08 8.69 11.40
C GLU A 457 6.46 7.21 11.61
N PHE A 458 7.78 6.93 11.66
CA PHE A 458 8.30 5.61 12.02
C PHE A 458 7.98 5.25 13.48
N GLN A 459 7.55 4.02 13.73
CA GLN A 459 6.98 3.59 15.02
C GLN A 459 7.89 2.62 15.82
N CYS A 460 9.21 2.73 15.64
CA CYS A 460 10.20 1.79 16.15
C CYS A 460 10.94 2.25 17.42
N TYR A 461 10.41 3.20 18.18
CA TYR A 461 11.12 3.85 19.28
C TYR A 461 10.87 3.22 20.66
N ASP A 462 10.16 2.09 20.72
CA ASP A 462 10.06 1.29 21.95
C ASP A 462 11.39 0.59 22.27
N GLN A 463 11.62 0.26 23.54
CA GLN A 463 12.90 -0.29 23.99
C GLN A 463 13.30 -1.61 23.28
N TYR A 464 12.33 -2.41 22.84
CA TYR A 464 12.58 -3.73 22.23
C TYR A 464 12.95 -3.59 20.76
N MET A 465 12.25 -2.71 20.03
CA MET A 465 12.59 -2.33 18.66
C MET A 465 13.95 -1.63 18.59
N LEU A 466 14.26 -0.70 19.52
CA LEU A 466 15.57 -0.06 19.61
C LEU A 466 16.70 -1.06 19.96
N LYS A 467 16.42 -2.08 20.78
CA LYS A 467 17.34 -3.20 21.05
C LYS A 467 17.58 -4.05 19.80
N SER A 468 16.55 -4.32 19.00
CA SER A 468 16.66 -5.01 17.70
C SER A 468 17.49 -4.22 16.69
N LEU A 469 17.23 -2.91 16.55
CA LEU A 469 17.97 -2.01 15.66
C LEU A 469 19.45 -1.91 16.04
N ARG A 470 19.75 -1.81 17.34
CA ARG A 470 21.12 -1.81 17.85
C ARG A 470 21.88 -3.07 17.43
N LYS A 471 21.27 -4.24 17.63
CA LYS A 471 21.85 -5.53 17.22
C LYS A 471 22.08 -5.59 15.69
N ALA A 472 21.14 -5.09 14.89
CA ALA A 472 21.30 -5.03 13.43
C ALA A 472 22.47 -4.12 13.01
N ALA A 473 22.62 -2.95 13.65
CA ALA A 473 23.71 -2.01 13.39
C ALA A 473 25.09 -2.56 13.80
N GLU A 474 25.15 -3.28 14.92
CA GLU A 474 26.35 -3.99 15.40
C GLU A 474 26.77 -5.10 14.42
N ILE A 475 25.83 -5.96 13.98
CA ILE A 475 26.07 -7.02 12.99
C ILE A 475 26.59 -6.42 11.66
N ARG A 476 26.11 -5.22 11.28
CA ARG A 476 26.57 -4.54 10.05
C ARG A 476 27.98 -3.94 10.18
N GLY A 477 28.54 -3.84 11.39
CA GLY A 477 29.80 -3.17 11.69
C GLY A 477 29.69 -1.65 11.83
N HIS A 478 28.48 -1.13 12.05
CA HIS A 478 28.18 0.30 12.05
C HIS A 478 27.31 0.69 13.26
N SER A 479 27.79 0.42 14.48
CA SER A 479 27.02 0.65 15.73
C SER A 479 26.50 2.09 15.92
N PHE A 480 27.07 3.08 15.22
CA PHE A 480 26.55 4.46 15.22
C PHE A 480 25.21 4.60 14.47
N TRP A 481 24.83 3.64 13.62
CA TRP A 481 23.50 3.52 13.00
C TRP A 481 22.43 2.92 13.92
N ALA A 482 22.73 2.63 15.19
CA ALA A 482 21.81 2.07 16.19
C ALA A 482 20.76 3.08 16.71
N ARG A 483 20.09 3.81 15.81
CA ARG A 483 19.09 4.84 16.11
C ARG A 483 18.09 4.98 14.97
N GLY A 484 16.90 5.51 15.25
CA GLY A 484 15.95 5.92 14.21
C GLY A 484 16.43 7.14 13.43
N PRO A 485 15.98 7.37 12.19
CA PRO A 485 16.41 8.49 11.37
C PRO A 485 16.09 9.84 11.99
N GLU A 486 17.05 10.75 11.86
CA GLU A 486 16.86 12.17 12.11
C GLU A 486 16.14 12.80 10.90
N ASN A 487 15.92 14.13 10.87
CA ASN A 487 15.35 14.91 9.75
C ASN A 487 14.08 14.40 9.00
N THR A 488 13.33 13.46 9.57
CA THR A 488 12.09 12.86 9.01
C THR A 488 10.84 13.75 8.98
N GLY A 489 10.89 14.97 9.52
CA GLY A 489 9.67 15.75 9.75
C GLY A 489 8.79 15.18 10.87
N SER A 490 7.48 15.29 10.70
CA SER A 490 6.42 14.83 11.62
C SER A 490 5.24 14.24 10.85
N TYR A 491 4.25 13.65 11.54
CA TYR A 491 3.08 12.99 10.94
C TYR A 491 2.45 13.72 9.74
N ASN A 492 2.35 15.06 9.80
CA ASN A 492 1.66 15.89 8.80
C ASN A 492 2.59 16.63 7.83
N SER A 493 3.90 16.38 7.88
CA SER A 493 4.86 16.94 6.90
C SER A 493 4.62 16.38 5.50
N ARG A 494 5.14 17.07 4.48
CA ARG A 494 5.22 16.62 3.08
C ARG A 494 6.63 16.10 2.79
N PRO A 495 6.86 15.17 1.84
CA PRO A 495 8.18 14.56 1.61
C PRO A 495 9.29 15.61 1.34
N HIS A 496 8.99 16.61 0.51
CA HIS A 496 9.90 17.70 0.15
C HIS A 496 10.23 18.69 1.27
N GLU A 497 9.50 18.65 2.40
CA GLU A 497 9.78 19.48 3.59
C GLU A 497 10.81 18.82 4.54
N THR A 498 11.20 17.57 4.25
CA THR A 498 12.05 16.75 5.12
C THR A 498 13.42 16.50 4.51
N GLY A 499 14.45 16.30 5.34
CA GLY A 499 15.76 15.87 4.84
C GLY A 499 15.80 14.38 4.49
N PHE A 500 14.91 13.59 5.09
CA PHE A 500 14.89 12.15 4.88
C PHE A 500 14.19 11.76 3.58
N PHE A 501 13.01 12.32 3.30
CA PHE A 501 12.11 11.88 2.22
C PHE A 501 12.09 12.78 0.97
N CYS A 502 12.85 13.87 0.94
CA CYS A 502 12.95 14.71 -0.26
C CYS A 502 13.68 13.97 -1.41
N ASP A 503 13.58 14.49 -2.63
CA ASP A 503 14.27 13.89 -3.78
C ASP A 503 15.80 13.97 -3.60
N GLY A 504 16.45 12.79 -3.59
CA GLY A 504 17.88 12.67 -3.24
C GLY A 504 18.18 12.74 -1.73
N GLY A 505 17.17 12.69 -0.87
CA GLY A 505 17.29 12.71 0.59
C GLY A 505 17.86 11.42 1.20
N ASP A 506 18.00 11.42 2.53
CA ASP A 506 18.73 10.38 3.27
C ASP A 506 18.14 8.97 3.14
N TYR A 507 16.87 8.81 2.72
CA TYR A 507 16.22 7.50 2.49
C TYR A 507 17.00 6.61 1.52
N ASP A 508 17.59 7.17 0.46
CA ASP A 508 18.39 6.44 -0.53
C ASP A 508 19.90 6.42 -0.19
N GLY A 509 20.32 7.09 0.88
CA GLY A 509 21.68 7.06 1.40
C GLY A 509 22.02 5.74 2.10
N TYR A 510 23.31 5.48 2.35
CA TYR A 510 23.78 4.24 3.00
C TYR A 510 23.06 3.91 4.32
N TYR A 511 22.80 4.93 5.12
CA TYR A 511 22.10 4.80 6.40
C TYR A 511 20.59 4.58 6.20
N GLY A 512 19.93 5.36 5.33
CA GLY A 512 18.50 5.18 5.04
C GLY A 512 18.20 3.79 4.48
N ARG A 513 18.99 3.33 3.51
CA ARG A 513 18.88 1.97 2.96
C ARG A 513 19.04 0.89 4.05
N PHE A 514 19.99 1.05 4.98
CA PHE A 514 20.14 0.15 6.12
C PHE A 514 18.92 0.16 7.05
N PHE A 515 18.46 1.35 7.45
CA PHE A 515 17.34 1.52 8.38
C PHE A 515 16.03 0.99 7.79
N LEU A 516 15.73 1.32 6.54
CA LEU A 516 14.52 0.89 5.84
C LEU A 516 14.54 -0.61 5.54
N SER A 517 15.69 -1.19 5.20
CA SER A 517 15.85 -2.65 5.14
C SER A 517 15.54 -3.32 6.48
N TRP A 518 16.08 -2.82 7.60
CA TRP A 518 15.76 -3.36 8.93
C TRP A 518 14.28 -3.21 9.29
N TYR A 519 13.72 -2.01 9.14
CA TYR A 519 12.35 -1.68 9.55
C TYR A 519 11.30 -2.50 8.78
N SER A 520 11.49 -2.67 7.46
CA SER A 520 10.67 -3.55 6.62
C SER A 520 10.94 -5.04 6.85
N GLN A 521 12.18 -5.43 7.18
CA GLN A 521 12.48 -6.82 7.53
C GLN A 521 11.77 -7.25 8.82
N VAL A 522 11.69 -6.39 9.85
CA VAL A 522 10.95 -6.73 11.08
C VAL A 522 9.45 -6.98 10.79
N LEU A 523 8.85 -6.21 9.88
CA LEU A 523 7.47 -6.42 9.39
C LEU A 523 7.31 -7.81 8.75
N VAL A 524 8.18 -8.13 7.78
CA VAL A 524 8.14 -9.43 7.09
C VAL A 524 8.38 -10.59 8.06
N GLU A 525 9.33 -10.45 8.97
CA GLU A 525 9.63 -11.46 9.99
C GLU A 525 8.52 -11.63 11.04
N HIS A 526 7.74 -10.59 11.35
CA HIS A 526 6.56 -10.70 12.21
C HIS A 526 5.48 -11.53 11.51
N GLY A 527 5.12 -11.15 10.29
CA GLY A 527 4.17 -11.90 9.46
C GLY A 527 4.56 -13.37 9.30
N ASP A 528 5.83 -13.65 9.01
CA ASP A 528 6.37 -15.01 8.86
C ASP A 528 6.17 -15.86 10.13
N ARG A 529 6.41 -15.29 11.32
CA ARG A 529 6.21 -15.98 12.60
C ARG A 529 4.74 -16.28 12.88
N VAL A 530 3.88 -15.26 12.78
CA VAL A 530 2.47 -15.40 13.17
C VAL A 530 1.73 -16.28 12.16
N LEU A 531 1.99 -16.14 10.86
CA LEU A 531 1.37 -17.01 9.84
C LEU A 531 1.87 -18.45 9.88
N SER A 532 3.13 -18.69 10.27
CA SER A 532 3.61 -20.05 10.54
C SER A 532 2.83 -20.72 11.68
N LEU A 533 2.50 -19.98 12.73
CA LEU A 533 1.70 -20.47 13.87
C LEU A 533 0.22 -20.59 13.51
N ALA A 534 -0.33 -19.68 12.70
CA ALA A 534 -1.70 -19.77 12.18
C ALA A 534 -1.88 -20.99 11.26
N LYS A 535 -0.90 -21.27 10.38
CA LYS A 535 -0.90 -22.46 9.52
C LYS A 535 -0.92 -23.76 10.32
N LEU A 536 -0.24 -23.80 11.46
CA LEU A 536 -0.26 -24.93 12.40
C LEU A 536 -1.60 -25.02 13.16
N ALA A 537 -2.18 -23.88 13.56
CA ALA A 537 -3.46 -23.86 14.28
C ALA A 537 -4.67 -24.18 13.38
N PHE A 538 -4.60 -23.86 12.08
CA PHE A 538 -5.70 -23.96 11.13
C PHE A 538 -5.35 -24.87 9.93
N GLU A 539 -4.62 -25.96 10.18
CA GLU A 539 -4.25 -26.93 9.15
C GLU A 539 -5.50 -27.39 8.36
N GLY A 540 -5.38 -27.43 7.03
CA GLY A 540 -6.49 -27.72 6.11
C GLY A 540 -7.42 -26.53 5.79
N THR A 541 -7.30 -25.39 6.49
CA THR A 541 -8.12 -24.18 6.22
C THR A 541 -7.30 -23.09 5.55
N GLN A 542 -7.93 -22.30 4.68
CA GLN A 542 -7.29 -21.16 4.03
C GLN A 542 -7.02 -20.05 5.05
N ILE A 543 -5.75 -19.65 5.20
CA ILE A 543 -5.35 -18.47 5.99
C ILE A 543 -5.10 -17.27 5.08
N ALA A 544 -5.30 -16.07 5.60
CA ALA A 544 -5.08 -14.82 4.87
C ALA A 544 -4.45 -13.75 5.76
N ALA A 545 -3.84 -12.75 5.13
CA ALA A 545 -3.24 -11.59 5.79
C ALA A 545 -3.69 -10.31 5.08
N LYS A 546 -4.11 -9.30 5.85
CA LYS A 546 -4.52 -8.01 5.29
C LYS A 546 -3.33 -7.06 5.16
N MET A 547 -3.26 -6.34 4.03
CA MET A 547 -2.23 -5.33 3.77
C MET A 547 -2.89 -3.99 3.41
N SER A 548 -2.36 -2.91 3.98
CA SER A 548 -2.93 -1.56 3.85
C SER A 548 -2.56 -0.88 2.53
N SER A 549 -3.48 -0.10 1.95
CA SER A 549 -3.29 0.65 0.71
C SER A 549 -2.75 2.06 0.99
N MET A 550 -1.43 2.19 1.10
CA MET A 550 -0.72 3.46 1.35
C MET A 550 -0.49 4.25 0.06
N HIS A 551 -1.57 4.75 -0.53
CA HIS A 551 -1.59 5.29 -1.90
C HIS A 551 -1.14 6.75 -2.05
N TRP A 552 -1.02 7.52 -0.96
CA TRP A 552 -0.55 8.92 -1.02
C TRP A 552 0.98 9.01 -0.98
N TRP A 553 1.53 10.03 -1.62
CA TRP A 553 2.96 10.16 -1.95
C TRP A 553 3.56 9.06 -2.86
N TYR A 554 2.75 8.11 -3.36
CA TYR A 554 3.21 7.06 -4.29
C TYR A 554 3.88 7.63 -5.57
N LYS A 555 3.51 8.85 -6.00
CA LYS A 555 4.16 9.52 -7.15
C LYS A 555 5.44 10.29 -6.81
N THR A 556 5.93 10.21 -5.57
CA THR A 556 7.22 10.80 -5.15
C THR A 556 8.33 9.77 -5.24
N ALA A 557 9.59 10.18 -5.45
CA ALA A 557 10.69 9.22 -5.57
C ALA A 557 10.86 8.33 -4.31
N SER A 558 10.52 8.87 -3.14
CA SER A 558 10.69 8.27 -1.82
C SER A 558 9.50 7.47 -1.30
N HIS A 559 8.29 7.59 -1.86
CA HIS A 559 7.11 6.85 -1.41
C HIS A 559 6.87 6.96 0.12
N ALA A 560 7.00 8.16 0.68
CA ALA A 560 7.21 8.37 2.13
C ALA A 560 6.17 7.69 3.06
N ALA A 561 4.89 7.64 2.68
CA ALA A 561 3.85 6.97 3.47
C ALA A 561 4.00 5.44 3.52
N GLU A 562 4.42 4.83 2.41
CA GLU A 562 4.74 3.41 2.34
C GLU A 562 5.94 3.10 3.24
N LEU A 563 6.99 3.92 3.17
CA LEU A 563 8.19 3.78 4.01
C LEU A 563 7.86 3.83 5.50
N THR A 564 7.08 4.81 5.97
CA THR A 564 6.71 4.92 7.39
C THR A 564 5.78 3.78 7.83
N ALA A 565 4.92 3.29 6.94
CA ALA A 565 4.07 2.10 7.16
C ALA A 565 4.86 0.78 7.23
N GLY A 566 6.11 0.77 6.77
CA GLY A 566 7.00 -0.40 6.78
C GLY A 566 7.16 -1.09 5.42
N PHE A 567 6.45 -0.62 4.39
CA PHE A 567 6.64 -1.07 3.02
C PHE A 567 7.83 -0.34 2.42
N TYR A 568 8.98 -1.01 2.28
CA TYR A 568 10.16 -0.40 1.66
C TYR A 568 10.04 -0.35 0.12
N ASN A 569 8.93 0.22 -0.36
CA ASN A 569 8.72 0.54 -1.76
C ASN A 569 9.38 1.89 -2.07
N SER A 570 9.95 2.03 -3.26
CA SER A 570 10.43 3.30 -3.79
C SER A 570 10.47 3.26 -5.31
N SER A 571 10.63 4.41 -5.96
CA SER A 571 10.70 4.54 -7.42
C SER A 571 11.76 3.64 -8.11
N ASN A 572 12.69 3.07 -7.35
CA ASN A 572 13.77 2.18 -7.77
C ASN A 572 13.78 0.80 -7.08
N ARG A 573 12.77 0.45 -6.27
CA ARG A 573 12.71 -0.79 -5.47
C ARG A 573 11.28 -1.24 -5.22
N ASP A 574 10.93 -2.45 -5.64
CA ASP A 574 9.68 -3.10 -5.24
C ASP A 574 9.69 -3.43 -3.73
N GLY A 575 8.76 -2.84 -2.99
CA GLY A 575 8.56 -3.08 -1.56
C GLY A 575 7.79 -4.37 -1.24
N TYR A 576 7.01 -4.90 -2.19
CA TYR A 576 6.00 -5.92 -1.94
C TYR A 576 6.49 -7.35 -2.16
N ALA A 577 7.46 -7.58 -3.04
CA ALA A 577 8.01 -8.91 -3.33
C ALA A 577 8.45 -9.72 -2.09
N ALA A 578 8.99 -9.07 -1.05
CA ALA A 578 9.37 -9.74 0.20
C ALA A 578 8.14 -10.22 1.00
N ILE A 579 7.05 -9.45 0.97
CA ILE A 579 5.79 -9.78 1.62
C ILE A 579 5.09 -10.91 0.85
N THR A 580 4.97 -10.81 -0.48
CA THR A 580 4.31 -11.85 -1.29
C THR A 580 5.07 -13.19 -1.25
N SER A 581 6.40 -13.17 -1.21
CA SER A 581 7.24 -14.36 -0.96
C SER A 581 7.00 -14.99 0.42
N MET A 582 6.85 -14.17 1.46
CA MET A 582 6.50 -14.63 2.81
C MET A 582 5.09 -15.24 2.86
N LEU A 583 4.09 -14.60 2.24
CA LEU A 583 2.74 -15.14 2.14
C LEU A 583 2.72 -16.48 1.37
N LYS A 584 3.45 -16.58 0.25
CA LYS A 584 3.60 -17.81 -0.55
C LYS A 584 4.11 -18.99 0.28
N ARG A 585 5.12 -18.76 1.13
CA ARG A 585 5.71 -19.79 2.02
C ARG A 585 4.66 -20.42 2.94
N HIS A 586 3.72 -19.62 3.43
CA HIS A 586 2.66 -20.09 4.32
C HIS A 586 1.42 -20.59 3.58
N GLY A 587 1.29 -20.31 2.28
CA GLY A 587 0.06 -20.55 1.52
C GLY A 587 -1.03 -19.53 1.88
N ALA A 588 -0.63 -18.36 2.37
CA ALA A 588 -1.53 -17.31 2.83
C ALA A 588 -2.05 -16.50 1.64
N THR A 589 -3.35 -16.19 1.68
CA THR A 589 -4.02 -15.29 0.75
C THR A 589 -3.73 -13.84 1.14
N LEU A 590 -3.48 -12.98 0.15
CA LEU A 590 -3.40 -11.54 0.36
C LEU A 590 -4.80 -10.94 0.38
N CYS A 591 -5.22 -10.33 1.48
CA CYS A 591 -6.39 -9.44 1.49
C CYS A 591 -5.93 -8.00 1.23
N PHE A 592 -6.34 -7.40 0.11
CA PHE A 592 -5.95 -6.03 -0.24
C PHE A 592 -7.17 -5.16 -0.57
N THR A 593 -7.17 -3.92 -0.10
CA THR A 593 -8.32 -3.04 -0.21
C THR A 593 -8.30 -2.28 -1.54
N CYS A 594 -9.36 -2.40 -2.35
CA CYS A 594 -9.56 -1.58 -3.53
C CYS A 594 -10.01 -0.16 -3.13
N SER A 595 -9.27 0.86 -3.57
CA SER A 595 -9.53 2.28 -3.32
C SER A 595 -9.89 3.00 -4.62
N ASP A 596 -11.17 3.34 -4.78
CA ASP A 596 -11.66 4.05 -5.97
C ASP A 596 -11.36 5.56 -5.91
N MET A 597 -10.61 6.06 -6.90
CA MET A 597 -10.30 7.48 -7.10
C MET A 597 -11.54 8.37 -7.17
N SER A 598 -12.66 7.89 -7.73
CA SER A 598 -13.90 8.67 -7.83
C SER A 598 -14.42 9.11 -6.45
N THR A 599 -14.15 8.31 -5.41
CA THR A 599 -14.61 8.57 -4.05
C THR A 599 -13.75 9.62 -3.34
N MET A 600 -12.51 9.88 -3.80
CA MET A 600 -11.65 10.95 -3.26
C MET A 600 -11.99 12.35 -3.81
N ASN A 601 -12.67 12.44 -4.96
CA ASN A 601 -13.00 13.70 -5.63
C ASN A 601 -13.92 14.64 -4.82
N GLN A 602 -14.62 14.14 -3.78
CA GLN A 602 -15.58 14.96 -3.05
C GLN A 602 -14.99 15.81 -1.91
N ASN A 603 -13.75 15.57 -1.44
CA ASN A 603 -13.22 16.23 -0.23
C ASN A 603 -11.73 16.62 -0.25
N THR A 604 -10.97 16.38 -1.33
CA THR A 604 -9.49 16.52 -1.26
C THR A 604 -8.85 17.04 -2.56
N ASN A 605 -7.92 18.00 -2.43
CA ASN A 605 -7.04 18.44 -3.50
C ASN A 605 -6.04 17.32 -3.88
N LEU A 606 -6.45 16.39 -4.73
CA LEU A 606 -5.65 15.25 -5.21
C LEU A 606 -4.24 15.65 -5.68
N SER A 607 -4.12 16.82 -6.33
CA SER A 607 -2.85 17.43 -6.77
C SER A 607 -1.81 17.55 -5.65
N GLU A 608 -2.23 17.85 -4.42
CA GLU A 608 -1.31 18.05 -3.28
C GLU A 608 -0.87 16.75 -2.60
N SER A 609 -1.60 15.64 -2.81
CA SER A 609 -1.32 14.35 -2.18
C SER A 609 -0.37 13.45 -2.97
N LEU A 610 -0.13 13.77 -4.25
CA LEU A 610 0.69 12.98 -5.19
C LEU A 610 0.35 11.47 -5.14
N ALA A 611 -0.95 11.17 -5.05
CA ALA A 611 -1.46 9.82 -4.85
C ALA A 611 -1.61 9.02 -6.15
N ASP A 612 -1.48 7.69 -6.04
CA ASP A 612 -1.80 6.73 -7.11
C ASP A 612 -2.34 5.38 -6.57
N PRO A 613 -3.59 5.32 -6.09
CA PRO A 613 -4.16 4.06 -5.61
C PRO A 613 -4.34 3.03 -6.73
N GLU A 614 -4.51 3.46 -7.98
CA GLU A 614 -4.62 2.57 -9.14
C GLU A 614 -3.24 1.96 -9.49
N GLY A 615 -2.19 2.78 -9.56
CA GLY A 615 -0.81 2.33 -9.75
C GLY A 615 -0.35 1.38 -8.63
N LEU A 616 -0.62 1.74 -7.36
CA LEU A 616 -0.35 0.90 -6.21
C LEU A 616 -1.10 -0.44 -6.27
N LEU A 617 -2.41 -0.40 -6.59
CA LEU A 617 -3.24 -1.60 -6.72
C LEU A 617 -2.62 -2.57 -7.74
N TRP A 618 -2.27 -2.10 -8.94
CA TRP A 618 -1.66 -2.97 -9.95
C TRP A 618 -0.26 -3.46 -9.57
N GLN A 619 0.57 -2.65 -8.88
CA GLN A 619 1.85 -3.14 -8.37
C GLN A 619 1.64 -4.32 -7.42
N VAL A 620 0.74 -4.17 -6.45
CA VAL A 620 0.45 -5.19 -5.43
C VAL A 620 -0.20 -6.44 -6.04
N LEU A 621 -1.19 -6.28 -6.93
CA LEU A 621 -1.86 -7.39 -7.59
C LEU A 621 -0.91 -8.20 -8.47
N ASN A 622 -0.06 -7.54 -9.27
CA ASN A 622 0.92 -8.23 -10.10
C ASN A 622 1.98 -8.94 -9.26
N ALA A 623 2.55 -8.28 -8.23
CA ALA A 623 3.50 -8.91 -7.32
C ALA A 623 2.93 -10.13 -6.57
N ALA A 624 1.61 -10.15 -6.34
CA ALA A 624 0.91 -11.29 -5.74
C ALA A 624 0.66 -12.43 -6.75
N TRP A 625 0.10 -12.11 -7.92
CA TRP A 625 -0.20 -13.11 -8.94
C TRP A 625 1.06 -13.72 -9.58
N ASP A 626 2.12 -12.94 -9.78
CA ASP A 626 3.44 -13.44 -10.25
C ASP A 626 4.11 -14.32 -9.17
N ALA A 627 3.89 -14.01 -7.89
CA ALA A 627 4.24 -14.91 -6.78
C ALA A 627 3.30 -16.11 -6.67
N SER A 628 2.26 -16.24 -7.49
CA SER A 628 1.26 -17.31 -7.47
C SER A 628 0.48 -17.41 -6.14
N ILE A 629 0.25 -16.29 -5.45
CA ILE A 629 -0.62 -16.25 -4.27
C ILE A 629 -2.03 -15.79 -4.66
N SER A 630 -3.04 -16.33 -3.96
CA SER A 630 -4.43 -15.87 -4.11
C SER A 630 -4.59 -14.46 -3.54
N VAL A 631 -5.45 -13.67 -4.17
CA VAL A 631 -5.82 -12.32 -3.71
C VAL A 631 -7.31 -12.26 -3.41
N ALA A 632 -7.67 -11.90 -2.18
CA ALA A 632 -9.01 -11.47 -1.80
C ALA A 632 -9.04 -9.93 -1.70
N SER A 633 -10.21 -9.32 -1.86
CA SER A 633 -10.33 -7.86 -1.81
C SER A 633 -11.54 -7.36 -1.03
N GLU A 634 -11.38 -6.17 -0.48
CA GLU A 634 -12.42 -5.37 0.21
C GLU A 634 -12.57 -4.00 -0.45
N ASN A 635 -13.72 -3.32 -0.31
CA ASN A 635 -13.89 -1.92 -0.71
C ASN A 635 -13.46 -0.96 0.41
N SER A 636 -12.73 0.11 0.08
CA SER A 636 -12.18 1.06 1.07
C SER A 636 -13.25 1.89 1.82
N PHE A 637 -14.39 2.16 1.18
CA PHE A 637 -15.45 3.01 1.70
C PHE A 637 -16.82 2.44 1.30
N ALA A 638 -17.89 2.83 2.01
CA ALA A 638 -19.26 2.43 1.70
C ALA A 638 -19.58 2.63 0.21
N CYS A 639 -19.83 1.52 -0.48
CA CYS A 639 -19.99 1.46 -1.92
C CYS A 639 -21.47 1.32 -2.27
N ASN A 640 -22.10 2.44 -2.61
CA ASN A 640 -23.47 2.50 -3.13
C ASN A 640 -23.43 3.11 -4.52
N GLY A 641 -24.02 2.42 -5.51
CA GLY A 641 -24.16 2.91 -6.89
C GLY A 641 -23.45 2.05 -7.95
N ARG A 642 -24.05 2.01 -9.15
CA ARG A 642 -23.65 1.16 -10.28
C ARG A 642 -22.21 1.38 -10.74
N GLU A 643 -21.74 2.62 -10.75
CA GLU A 643 -20.39 2.99 -11.21
C GLU A 643 -19.30 2.33 -10.34
N LYS A 644 -19.42 2.47 -9.01
CA LYS A 644 -18.46 1.90 -8.05
C LYS A 644 -18.44 0.37 -8.09
N PHE A 645 -19.61 -0.26 -8.19
CA PHE A 645 -19.69 -1.71 -8.38
C PHE A 645 -19.07 -2.16 -9.71
N SER A 646 -19.19 -1.36 -10.77
CA SER A 646 -18.55 -1.66 -12.06
C SER A 646 -17.03 -1.53 -12.00
N TYR A 647 -16.50 -0.52 -11.30
CA TYR A 647 -15.07 -0.39 -11.01
C TYR A 647 -14.54 -1.61 -10.23
N LEU A 648 -15.19 -1.99 -9.12
CA LEU A 648 -14.80 -3.14 -8.32
C LEU A 648 -14.83 -4.46 -9.12
N LEU A 649 -15.84 -4.63 -9.96
CA LEU A 649 -15.98 -5.80 -10.83
C LEU A 649 -14.85 -5.90 -11.88
N GLU A 650 -14.44 -4.77 -12.46
CA GLU A 650 -13.30 -4.72 -13.40
C GLU A 650 -11.99 -5.13 -12.71
N LYS A 651 -11.74 -4.71 -11.47
CA LYS A 651 -10.54 -5.14 -10.72
C LYS A 651 -10.61 -6.58 -10.26
N ALA A 652 -11.80 -7.05 -9.87
CA ALA A 652 -12.00 -8.44 -9.43
C ALA A 652 -11.86 -9.47 -10.55
N LYS A 653 -12.17 -9.09 -11.79
CA LYS A 653 -12.04 -9.93 -13.00
C LYS A 653 -11.60 -9.09 -14.20
N PRO A 654 -10.31 -8.74 -14.33
CA PRO A 654 -9.84 -7.94 -15.46
C PRO A 654 -10.00 -8.72 -16.78
N ILE A 655 -11.02 -8.38 -17.57
CA ILE A 655 -11.35 -9.12 -18.82
C ILE A 655 -10.19 -9.07 -19.83
N SER A 656 -9.40 -8.00 -19.81
CA SER A 656 -8.24 -7.80 -20.69
C SER A 656 -6.96 -8.49 -20.20
N ASP A 657 -6.97 -9.15 -19.04
CA ASP A 657 -5.80 -9.87 -18.55
C ASP A 657 -5.62 -11.21 -19.30
N PRO A 658 -4.48 -11.42 -19.99
CA PRO A 658 -4.26 -12.62 -20.80
C PRO A 658 -4.19 -13.90 -19.94
N ASP A 659 -3.73 -13.78 -18.69
CA ASP A 659 -3.60 -14.88 -17.74
C ASP A 659 -4.94 -15.25 -17.05
N ARG A 660 -6.00 -14.48 -17.29
CA ARG A 660 -7.34 -14.61 -16.67
C ARG A 660 -7.29 -14.57 -15.13
N ARG A 661 -6.36 -13.78 -14.59
CA ARG A 661 -6.21 -13.49 -13.16
C ARG A 661 -7.50 -12.88 -12.62
N HIS A 662 -7.86 -13.21 -11.39
CA HIS A 662 -9.08 -12.77 -10.72
C HIS A 662 -8.91 -12.89 -9.20
N PHE A 663 -9.80 -12.24 -8.45
CA PHE A 663 -9.81 -12.39 -6.99
C PHE A 663 -10.36 -13.76 -6.58
N SER A 664 -9.85 -14.34 -5.50
CA SER A 664 -10.36 -15.57 -4.90
C SER A 664 -11.65 -15.35 -4.10
N SER A 665 -11.88 -14.14 -3.61
CA SER A 665 -13.12 -13.70 -2.95
C SER A 665 -13.18 -12.18 -2.87
N PHE A 666 -14.40 -11.63 -2.76
CA PHE A 666 -14.62 -10.22 -2.48
C PHE A 666 -15.48 -10.04 -1.23
N THR A 667 -15.13 -9.09 -0.36
CA THR A 667 -15.85 -8.84 0.90
C THR A 667 -16.33 -7.40 0.97
N TYR A 668 -17.65 -7.21 1.03
CA TYR A 668 -18.28 -5.90 1.09
C TYR A 668 -18.24 -5.30 2.51
N LEU A 669 -17.61 -4.12 2.62
CA LEU A 669 -17.61 -3.27 3.81
C LEU A 669 -18.74 -2.22 3.70
N ARG A 670 -19.80 -2.27 4.52
CA ARG A 670 -20.15 -3.23 5.58
C ARG A 670 -21.68 -3.39 5.62
N LEU A 671 -22.17 -4.49 6.21
CA LEU A 671 -23.59 -4.66 6.53
C LEU A 671 -24.10 -3.47 7.33
N SER A 672 -25.11 -2.78 6.79
CA SER A 672 -25.65 -1.54 7.34
C SER A 672 -27.13 -1.38 6.97
N PRO A 673 -27.90 -0.53 7.68
CA PRO A 673 -29.27 -0.18 7.28
C PRO A 673 -29.34 0.36 5.84
N LEU A 674 -28.32 1.14 5.44
CA LEU A 674 -28.22 1.74 4.10
C LEU A 674 -28.09 0.68 2.99
N LEU A 675 -27.28 -0.37 3.19
CA LEU A 675 -27.21 -1.52 2.27
C LEU A 675 -28.55 -2.26 2.16
N MET A 676 -29.32 -2.29 3.24
CA MET A 676 -30.63 -2.96 3.31
C MET A 676 -31.78 -2.14 2.68
N GLU A 677 -31.52 -0.90 2.25
CA GLU A 677 -32.50 -0.14 1.48
C GLU A 677 -32.69 -0.75 0.08
N ARG A 678 -33.95 -0.93 -0.33
CA ARG A 678 -34.33 -1.57 -1.60
C ARG A 678 -33.52 -1.11 -2.84
N PRO A 679 -33.29 0.19 -3.11
CA PRO A 679 -32.49 0.59 -4.28
C PRO A 679 -31.03 0.12 -4.20
N ASN A 680 -30.40 0.22 -3.03
CA ASN A 680 -29.01 -0.20 -2.83
C ASN A 680 -28.89 -1.73 -2.93
N LEU A 681 -29.85 -2.46 -2.35
CA LEU A 681 -29.89 -3.92 -2.38
C LEU A 681 -30.05 -4.47 -3.81
N VAL A 682 -30.83 -3.81 -4.68
CA VAL A 682 -30.99 -4.22 -6.09
C VAL A 682 -29.68 -4.01 -6.90
N GLU A 683 -28.97 -2.90 -6.69
CA GLU A 683 -27.66 -2.70 -7.31
C GLU A 683 -26.61 -3.69 -6.77
N PHE A 684 -26.68 -4.02 -5.47
CA PHE A 684 -25.81 -5.02 -4.84
C PHE A 684 -26.09 -6.45 -5.35
N GLU A 685 -27.36 -6.83 -5.52
CA GLU A 685 -27.74 -8.10 -6.16
C GLU A 685 -27.22 -8.18 -7.61
N ARG A 686 -27.33 -7.09 -8.39
CA ARG A 686 -26.74 -7.03 -9.75
C ARG A 686 -25.23 -7.22 -9.72
N PHE A 687 -24.53 -6.61 -8.75
CA PHE A 687 -23.10 -6.81 -8.55
C PHE A 687 -22.75 -8.27 -8.22
N ILE A 688 -23.46 -8.90 -7.27
CA ILE A 688 -23.27 -10.32 -6.92
C ILE A 688 -23.46 -11.21 -8.15
N LYS A 689 -24.53 -11.01 -8.92
CA LYS A 689 -24.79 -11.79 -10.15
C LYS A 689 -23.65 -11.70 -11.16
N ARG A 690 -23.08 -10.50 -11.37
CA ARG A 690 -21.90 -10.30 -12.23
C ARG A 690 -20.63 -10.93 -11.64
N MET A 691 -20.46 -10.93 -10.32
CA MET A 691 -19.39 -11.67 -9.61
C MET A 691 -19.58 -13.20 -9.73
N HIS A 692 -20.81 -13.68 -9.83
CA HIS A 692 -21.19 -15.09 -9.94
C HIS A 692 -21.29 -15.66 -11.37
N ARG A 693 -21.03 -14.85 -12.40
CA ARG A 693 -21.15 -15.18 -13.85
C ARG A 693 -22.58 -15.23 -14.39
N GLU A 694 -23.59 -14.81 -13.64
CA GLU A 694 -24.98 -14.85 -14.07
C GLU A 694 -25.30 -13.74 -15.10
N ALA A 695 -26.10 -14.08 -16.11
CA ALA A 695 -26.59 -13.12 -17.08
C ALA A 695 -27.64 -12.21 -16.43
N VAL A 696 -27.36 -10.91 -16.39
CA VAL A 696 -28.31 -9.91 -15.88
C VAL A 696 -29.29 -9.56 -16.99
N LEU A 697 -30.47 -10.19 -16.97
CA LEU A 697 -31.58 -9.81 -17.83
C LEU A 697 -32.10 -8.42 -17.40
N GLU A 698 -31.80 -7.38 -18.17
CA GLU A 698 -32.38 -6.06 -17.95
C GLU A 698 -33.81 -6.00 -18.50
N TYR A 699 -34.79 -5.91 -17.61
CA TYR A 699 -36.11 -5.41 -17.97
C TYR A 699 -36.02 -3.88 -18.11
N GLN A 700 -36.20 -3.40 -19.33
CA GLN A 700 -36.41 -1.98 -19.60
C GLN A 700 -37.76 -1.55 -19.01
N THR A 701 -37.74 -0.59 -18.08
CA THR A 701 -38.91 0.10 -17.52
C THR A 701 -38.67 1.60 -17.55
#